data_AF-A0A0D1CII3-F1
#
_entry.id   AF-A0A0D1CII3-F1
#
_cell.length_a   1.000
_cell.length_b   1.000
_cell.length_c   1.000
_cell.angle_alpha   90.00
_cell.angle_beta   90.00
_cell.angle_gamma   90.00
#
_symmetry.space_group_name_H-M   'P 1'
#
loop_
_entity.id
_entity.type
_entity.pdbx_description
1 polymer ?
#
loop_
_entity_poly.entity_id
_entity_poly.type
_entity_poly.pdbx_seq_one_letter_code
_entity_poly.pdbx_strand_id
1 'polypeptide(L)'
;MSSRRGRASASSSETSAKHRVPTFGVMWTIMRSIGDLSLPVFFRSLHISGLHHVPPTNTPLIVCSNHPNTILDVAMLASHMRERRPLHFWAKSDFFHNRLLGFILTSSGNISVDRKNKSNQSLFHATFQAMKAGGAIALFPEGGSYTIPKLASLKMGAAWAALEYSRYLQLAQQGERVQTGVSILPTAVVYDDKSVFRSRAMLKFGKPLSLDGYIDEFLSLPSTVEAEVQGCNSATSKVRTQAGQEPSALDTAENAVRSSKTQPCSCDGYASRADRAVARLTADLQTAMEELTFNAPDWETFQAVRVARELIFELHDAQAVSERMHQYVELSRALMTLLTLERSSRPYNVKRQSTQTRRALFTYSSILHLAHVDNLTLARTVTEPRRLSAPLTRFLLRLPVYIPIFALTLIPTYVLPGRVAHYFAAREQESLSSVKTLVGFLFTSLLYSTLALKTLSWIRWSPPALLVAVAGVWWLHDLNRTFVDEAYALVKQLSLAWRMYAANVPASPATLIADAHVGKQKHNVEPQAEALFFYGTLVHPNILARVIGNDGAHLTVQNAVLDGAKLFHVKGADYPGLLHVASSPASINAVKGTLVTGLTRADLRCLDAFEGDEYVRTRVDVIPDPAARAESNAERIANAASAPLDAILCGLDNARIGSLCVSTHKRVQAQVYTWIAGRDKLHDHVWQFDVFAQIHAANWLGQADVKQQDEYDMVDRVRFGSDDSSTCTAAVNSDADPRFEQDVHAWIARHASTLVEDGRIQSAVVEVCKMLADQPSIQFFVDLAFTKQTAVSRPK
;
A
#
# COMPACT_ATOMS: atom_id res chain seq x y z
N MET A 1 18.72 -48.46 76.80
CA MET A 1 18.72 -48.83 75.37
C MET A 1 17.83 -47.88 74.59
N SER A 2 18.29 -47.56 73.38
CA SER A 2 17.61 -46.87 72.27
C SER A 2 17.45 -45.35 72.33
N SER A 3 18.04 -44.73 71.31
CA SER A 3 18.27 -43.32 71.11
C SER A 3 17.22 -42.74 70.15
N ARG A 4 16.87 -41.47 70.37
CA ARG A 4 16.24 -40.61 69.36
C ARG A 4 17.27 -40.32 68.26
N ARG A 5 16.86 -40.44 66.99
CA ARG A 5 17.46 -39.70 65.85
C ARG A 5 16.32 -39.19 64.97
N GLY A 6 16.27 -37.87 64.83
CA GLY A 6 15.32 -37.14 63.99
C GLY A 6 15.58 -37.40 62.52
N ARG A 7 14.49 -37.54 61.76
CA ARG A 7 14.47 -37.72 60.32
C ARG A 7 14.46 -36.34 59.67
N ALA A 8 15.58 -35.95 59.05
CA ALA A 8 15.67 -34.73 58.27
C ALA A 8 14.79 -34.85 57.01
N SER A 9 13.90 -33.87 56.83
CA SER A 9 13.06 -33.69 55.66
C SER A 9 13.87 -33.29 54.44
N ALA A 10 13.65 -33.97 53.33
CA ALA A 10 14.12 -33.58 52.01
C ALA A 10 13.41 -32.29 51.57
N SER A 11 14.16 -31.20 51.39
CA SER A 11 13.66 -29.94 50.83
C SER A 11 14.71 -29.22 49.97
N SER A 12 15.37 -29.92 49.04
CA SER A 12 16.45 -29.31 48.24
C SER A 12 16.45 -29.66 46.74
N SER A 13 15.32 -30.04 46.14
CA SER A 13 15.27 -30.38 44.70
C SER A 13 14.46 -29.42 43.81
N GLU A 14 13.76 -28.41 44.33
CA GLU A 14 12.91 -27.53 43.49
C GLU A 14 13.60 -26.25 42.96
N THR A 15 14.76 -25.87 43.49
CA THR A 15 15.43 -24.61 43.11
C THR A 15 16.43 -24.74 41.94
N SER A 16 16.77 -25.95 41.49
CA SER A 16 17.77 -26.18 40.42
C SER A 16 17.20 -26.17 38.99
N ALA A 17 15.87 -26.28 38.82
CA ALA A 17 15.25 -26.40 37.49
C ALA A 17 15.11 -25.08 36.71
N LYS A 18 15.29 -23.92 37.35
CA LYS A 18 14.98 -22.60 36.74
C LYS A 18 16.08 -21.97 35.88
N HIS A 19 17.30 -22.53 35.84
CA HIS A 19 18.43 -21.93 35.12
C HIS A 19 19.26 -22.95 34.32
N ARG A 20 18.61 -23.79 33.51
CA ARG A 20 19.33 -24.59 32.52
C ARG A 20 19.53 -23.78 31.24
N VAL A 21 20.74 -23.84 30.68
CA VAL A 21 21.08 -23.28 29.37
C VAL A 21 20.05 -23.77 28.34
N PRO A 22 19.46 -22.88 27.51
CA PRO A 22 18.56 -23.32 26.46
C PRO A 22 19.32 -24.27 25.53
N THR A 23 18.83 -25.50 25.39
CA THR A 23 19.46 -26.56 24.58
C THR A 23 18.52 -26.96 23.46
N PHE A 24 19.09 -27.31 22.30
CA PHE A 24 18.33 -27.84 21.19
C PHE A 24 18.01 -29.31 21.46
N GLY A 25 16.71 -29.63 21.50
CA GLY A 25 16.20 -30.99 21.58
C GLY A 25 15.63 -31.46 20.26
N VAL A 26 14.82 -32.53 20.31
CA VAL A 26 14.30 -33.19 19.11
C VAL A 26 13.36 -32.29 18.29
N MET A 27 12.65 -31.35 18.94
CA MET A 27 11.74 -30.44 18.24
C MET A 27 12.47 -29.46 17.32
N TRP A 28 13.71 -29.06 17.62
CA TRP A 28 14.51 -28.25 16.70
C TRP A 28 14.67 -28.95 15.35
N THR A 29 15.09 -30.22 15.38
CA THR A 29 15.27 -31.02 14.17
C THR A 29 13.95 -31.20 13.42
N ILE A 30 12.87 -31.52 14.13
CA ILE A 30 11.55 -31.71 13.52
C ILE A 30 11.08 -30.41 12.85
N MET A 31 11.10 -29.28 13.56
CA MET A 31 10.62 -28.00 13.02
C MET A 31 11.48 -27.54 11.84
N ARG A 32 12.80 -27.75 11.89
CA ARG A 32 13.66 -27.46 10.74
C ARG A 32 13.37 -28.39 9.56
N SER A 33 13.14 -29.68 9.78
CA SER A 33 12.74 -30.61 8.72
C SER A 33 11.39 -30.24 8.10
N ILE A 34 10.43 -29.77 8.90
CA ILE A 34 9.16 -29.23 8.39
C ILE A 34 9.43 -28.00 7.51
N GLY A 35 10.30 -27.08 7.93
CA GLY A 35 10.74 -25.94 7.13
C GLY A 35 11.38 -26.36 5.79
N ASP A 36 12.39 -27.24 5.85
CA ASP A 36 13.11 -27.77 4.68
C ASP A 36 12.16 -28.42 3.65
N LEU A 37 11.09 -29.09 4.11
CA LEU A 37 10.11 -29.75 3.25
C LEU A 37 8.97 -28.83 2.77
N SER A 38 8.53 -27.88 3.59
CA SER A 38 7.34 -27.06 3.31
C SER A 38 7.65 -25.81 2.50
N LEU A 39 8.81 -25.17 2.71
CA LEU A 39 9.18 -23.94 2.00
C LEU A 39 9.25 -24.12 0.47
N PRO A 40 9.82 -25.21 -0.10
CA PRO A 40 9.84 -25.43 -1.55
C PRO A 40 8.46 -25.74 -2.17
N VAL A 41 7.50 -26.17 -1.34
CA VAL A 41 6.11 -26.39 -1.76
C VAL A 41 5.36 -25.08 -1.77
N PHE A 42 5.49 -24.31 -0.69
CA PHE A 42 4.77 -23.06 -0.51
C PHE A 42 5.26 -21.96 -1.46
N PHE A 43 6.57 -21.83 -1.64
CA PHE A 43 7.15 -20.85 -2.54
C PHE A 43 7.50 -21.46 -3.89
N ARG A 44 7.19 -20.75 -4.97
CA ARG A 44 7.61 -21.14 -6.32
C ARG A 44 9.11 -21.06 -6.49
N SER A 45 9.71 -20.04 -5.90
CA SER A 45 11.16 -19.87 -5.86
C SER A 45 11.57 -19.17 -4.58
N LEU A 46 12.57 -19.73 -3.91
CA LEU A 46 13.21 -19.15 -2.73
C LEU A 46 14.65 -18.80 -3.08
N HIS A 47 15.01 -17.52 -2.96
CA HIS A 47 16.36 -17.05 -3.26
C HIS A 47 17.08 -16.66 -1.99
N ILE A 48 18.33 -17.08 -1.86
CA ILE A 48 19.15 -16.82 -0.68
C ILE A 48 20.38 -16.05 -1.15
N SER A 49 20.64 -14.89 -0.57
CA SER A 49 21.76 -14.03 -0.93
C SER A 49 22.52 -13.57 0.31
N GLY A 50 23.81 -13.26 0.15
CA GLY A 50 24.65 -12.77 1.25
C GLY A 50 25.16 -13.83 2.23
N LEU A 51 25.05 -15.13 1.94
CA LEU A 51 25.55 -16.20 2.83
C LEU A 51 27.02 -16.06 3.24
N HIS A 52 27.84 -15.43 2.40
CA HIS A 52 29.26 -15.15 2.69
C HIS A 52 29.46 -14.14 3.82
N HIS A 53 28.47 -13.29 4.09
CA HIS A 53 28.48 -12.36 5.22
C HIS A 53 28.23 -13.05 6.56
N VAL A 54 27.65 -14.26 6.57
CA VAL A 54 27.35 -14.98 7.81
C VAL A 54 28.66 -15.39 8.50
N PRO A 55 28.91 -14.93 9.75
CA PRO A 55 30.10 -15.31 10.49
C PRO A 55 30.17 -16.82 10.76
N PRO A 56 31.38 -17.39 10.97
CA PRO A 56 31.56 -18.81 11.24
C PRO A 56 30.77 -19.30 12.46
N THR A 57 30.47 -20.61 12.49
CA THR A 57 29.59 -21.20 13.51
C THR A 57 30.07 -21.03 14.96
N ASN A 58 31.38 -20.81 15.18
CA ASN A 58 31.97 -20.68 16.51
C ASN A 58 31.98 -19.25 17.08
N THR A 59 31.47 -18.24 16.36
CA THR A 59 31.48 -16.84 16.85
C THR A 59 30.11 -16.44 17.41
N PRO A 60 30.03 -15.73 18.55
CA PRO A 60 28.75 -15.25 19.07
C PRO A 60 28.04 -14.35 18.03
N LEU A 61 26.76 -14.61 17.78
CA LEU A 61 26.03 -13.95 16.69
C LEU A 61 24.61 -13.61 17.12
N ILE A 62 24.20 -12.37 16.87
CA ILE A 62 22.82 -11.93 16.99
C ILE A 62 22.30 -11.66 15.58
N VAL A 63 21.33 -12.47 15.13
CA VAL A 63 20.67 -12.33 13.84
C VAL A 63 19.41 -11.47 14.02
N CYS A 64 19.37 -10.33 13.36
CA CYS A 64 18.24 -9.41 13.38
C CYS A 64 17.53 -9.46 12.03
N SER A 65 16.27 -9.90 12.00
CA SER A 65 15.47 -9.95 10.77
C SER A 65 14.19 -9.14 10.89
N ASN A 66 13.65 -8.68 9.76
CA ASN A 66 12.27 -8.19 9.70
C ASN A 66 11.27 -9.35 9.85
N HIS A 67 10.02 -9.05 10.21
CA HIS A 67 9.01 -10.06 10.55
C HIS A 67 7.66 -9.96 9.79
N PRO A 68 7.64 -9.93 8.45
CA PRO A 68 6.39 -9.73 7.70
C PRO A 68 5.45 -10.95 7.67
N ASN A 69 5.89 -12.16 8.01
CA ASN A 69 5.12 -13.40 7.85
C ASN A 69 5.43 -14.44 8.95
N THR A 70 5.28 -14.02 10.20
CA THR A 70 5.26 -14.85 11.43
C THR A 70 6.09 -16.15 11.34
N ILE A 71 5.45 -17.32 11.16
CA ILE A 71 6.11 -18.64 11.20
C ILE A 71 7.04 -18.84 9.99
N LEU A 72 6.68 -18.32 8.83
CA LEU A 72 7.47 -18.50 7.61
C LEU A 72 8.82 -17.77 7.69
N ASP A 73 8.89 -16.63 8.37
CA ASP A 73 10.15 -15.91 8.58
C ASP A 73 11.13 -16.74 9.43
N VAL A 74 10.61 -17.35 10.51
CA VAL A 74 11.38 -18.25 11.39
C VAL A 74 11.85 -19.48 10.63
N ALA A 75 10.96 -20.11 9.85
CA ALA A 75 11.30 -21.28 9.06
C ALA A 75 12.37 -20.96 8.00
N MET A 76 12.28 -19.80 7.34
CA MET A 76 13.26 -19.36 6.36
C MET A 76 14.65 -19.19 6.97
N LEU A 77 14.75 -18.51 8.12
CA LEU A 77 16.02 -18.34 8.84
C LEU A 77 16.56 -19.69 9.32
N ALA A 78 15.76 -20.48 10.02
CA ALA A 78 16.20 -21.75 10.62
C ALA A 78 16.68 -22.77 9.57
N SER A 79 16.09 -22.77 8.37
CA SER A 79 16.40 -23.73 7.30
C SER A 79 17.64 -23.32 6.47
N HIS A 80 17.93 -22.02 6.36
CA HIS A 80 18.90 -21.48 5.39
C HIS A 80 20.10 -20.76 6.00
N MET A 81 20.32 -20.84 7.31
CA MET A 81 21.59 -20.39 7.91
C MET A 81 22.78 -21.17 7.33
N ARG A 82 23.90 -20.47 7.14
CA ARG A 82 25.18 -21.07 6.74
C ARG A 82 25.57 -22.18 7.72
N GLU A 83 26.10 -23.28 7.20
CA GLU A 83 26.49 -24.47 7.97
C GLU A 83 25.34 -25.06 8.81
N ARG A 84 24.09 -24.68 8.51
CA ARG A 84 22.90 -25.12 9.26
C ARG A 84 22.99 -24.81 10.76
N ARG A 85 23.66 -23.69 11.10
CA ARG A 85 23.85 -23.19 12.45
C ARG A 85 22.51 -23.06 13.20
N PRO A 86 22.34 -23.69 14.37
CA PRO A 86 21.13 -23.56 15.18
C PRO A 86 20.90 -22.13 15.69
N LEU A 87 19.63 -21.72 15.74
CA LEU A 87 19.20 -20.37 16.14
C LEU A 87 18.27 -20.46 17.36
N HIS A 88 18.61 -19.74 18.42
CA HIS A 88 17.72 -19.52 19.56
C HIS A 88 16.81 -18.33 19.25
N PHE A 89 15.51 -18.55 19.02
CA PHE A 89 14.60 -17.42 18.78
C PHE A 89 14.05 -16.84 20.08
N TRP A 90 13.93 -15.51 20.10
CA TRP A 90 13.16 -14.80 21.11
C TRP A 90 11.66 -14.96 20.85
N ALA A 91 10.95 -15.59 21.77
CA ALA A 91 9.52 -15.90 21.65
C ALA A 91 8.71 -15.31 22.82
N LYS A 92 7.47 -14.89 22.56
CA LYS A 92 6.57 -14.31 23.58
C LYS A 92 6.35 -15.30 24.73
N SER A 93 6.49 -14.84 25.98
CA SER A 93 6.30 -15.66 27.18
C SER A 93 4.94 -16.36 27.23
N ASP A 94 3.88 -15.71 26.71
CA ASP A 94 2.52 -16.26 26.69
C ASP A 94 2.44 -17.62 25.99
N PHE A 95 3.29 -17.85 24.99
CA PHE A 95 3.33 -19.11 24.24
C PHE A 95 3.89 -20.28 25.07
N PHE A 96 4.68 -20.01 26.11
CA PHE A 96 5.26 -21.04 26.97
C PHE A 96 4.27 -21.56 28.04
N HIS A 97 3.15 -20.87 28.27
CA HIS A 97 2.15 -21.31 29.25
C HIS A 97 1.38 -22.56 28.80
N ASN A 98 1.18 -22.73 27.49
CA ASN A 98 0.57 -23.95 26.96
C ASN A 98 1.60 -25.09 26.99
N ARG A 99 1.27 -26.22 27.63
CA ARG A 99 2.20 -27.36 27.79
C ARG A 99 2.77 -27.88 26.47
N LEU A 100 1.95 -27.96 25.43
CA LEU A 100 2.39 -28.47 24.13
C LEU A 100 3.29 -27.45 23.41
N LEU A 101 2.85 -26.20 23.32
CA LEU A 101 3.59 -25.14 22.65
C LEU A 101 4.88 -24.79 23.42
N GLY A 102 4.83 -24.76 24.75
CA GLY A 102 5.99 -24.61 25.62
C GLY A 102 7.01 -25.72 25.44
N PHE A 103 6.58 -26.98 25.35
CA PHE A 103 7.50 -28.09 25.01
C PHE A 103 8.16 -27.90 23.64
N ILE A 104 7.39 -27.54 22.62
CA ILE A 104 7.91 -27.29 21.27
C ILE A 104 8.92 -26.14 21.30
N LEU A 105 8.59 -25.02 21.94
CA LEU A 105 9.45 -23.84 22.01
C LEU A 105 10.73 -24.11 22.81
N THR A 106 10.62 -24.71 24.00
CA THR A 106 11.79 -25.05 24.83
C THR A 106 12.67 -26.10 24.15
N SER A 107 12.10 -27.14 23.56
CA SER A 107 12.86 -28.18 22.83
C SER A 107 13.42 -27.66 21.50
N SER A 108 12.90 -26.56 20.96
CA SER A 108 13.50 -25.85 19.81
C SER A 108 14.58 -24.85 20.23
N GLY A 109 14.88 -24.73 21.52
CA GLY A 109 15.89 -23.80 22.05
C GLY A 109 15.41 -22.35 22.17
N ASN A 110 14.11 -22.06 22.08
CA ASN A 110 13.62 -20.68 22.12
C ASN A 110 13.73 -20.06 23.53
N ILE A 111 14.02 -18.76 23.56
CA ILE A 111 14.19 -17.97 24.76
C ILE A 111 12.92 -17.15 24.99
N SER A 112 12.33 -17.30 26.17
CA SER A 112 11.11 -16.58 26.55
C SER A 112 11.39 -15.09 26.80
N VAL A 113 10.65 -14.23 26.12
CA VAL A 113 10.63 -12.78 26.30
C VAL A 113 9.32 -12.37 26.94
N ASP A 114 9.40 -11.84 28.15
CA ASP A 114 8.29 -11.17 28.80
C ASP A 114 8.31 -9.69 28.42
N ARG A 115 7.34 -9.25 27.61
CA ARG A 115 7.24 -7.87 27.15
C ARG A 115 6.64 -6.93 28.22
N LYS A 116 6.02 -7.49 29.26
CA LYS A 116 5.37 -6.73 30.35
C LYS A 116 6.34 -6.47 31.51
N ASN A 117 7.31 -7.36 31.70
CA ASN A 117 8.32 -7.20 32.73
C ASN A 117 9.42 -6.22 32.29
N LYS A 118 9.58 -5.12 33.03
CA LYS A 118 10.64 -4.13 32.78
C LYS A 118 12.06 -4.61 33.12
N SER A 119 12.18 -5.70 33.90
CA SER A 119 13.46 -6.29 34.26
C SER A 119 13.83 -7.39 33.26
N ASN A 120 14.47 -7.01 32.14
CA ASN A 120 14.95 -7.93 31.11
C ASN A 120 16.13 -8.81 31.56
N GLN A 121 16.43 -8.88 32.87
CA GLN A 121 17.58 -9.60 33.41
C GLN A 121 17.56 -11.09 33.12
N SER A 122 16.39 -11.74 33.24
CA SER A 122 16.25 -13.18 32.94
C SER A 122 16.46 -13.48 31.46
N LEU A 123 15.95 -12.61 30.59
CA LEU A 123 16.13 -12.68 29.14
C LEU A 123 17.61 -12.54 28.78
N PHE A 124 18.28 -11.51 29.28
CA PHE A 124 19.71 -11.29 29.01
C PHE A 124 20.56 -12.42 29.58
N HIS A 125 20.24 -12.93 30.77
CA HIS A 125 20.95 -14.07 31.34
C HIS A 125 20.87 -15.32 30.45
N ALA A 126 19.66 -15.70 29.99
CA ALA A 126 19.48 -16.84 29.09
C ALA A 126 20.17 -16.61 27.73
N THR A 127 20.11 -15.39 27.23
CA THR A 127 20.79 -14.93 26.01
C THR A 127 22.32 -15.09 26.14
N PHE A 128 22.90 -14.67 27.26
CA PHE A 128 24.35 -14.78 27.48
C PHE A 128 24.79 -16.23 27.64
N GLN A 129 24.00 -17.06 28.32
CA GLN A 129 24.27 -18.49 28.41
C GLN A 129 24.28 -19.16 27.03
N ALA A 130 23.32 -18.84 26.16
CA ALA A 130 23.26 -19.36 24.80
C ALA A 130 24.46 -18.90 23.96
N MET A 131 24.83 -17.61 24.02
CA MET A 131 25.98 -17.08 23.29
C MET A 131 27.32 -17.61 23.81
N LYS A 132 27.46 -17.84 25.13
CA LYS A 132 28.66 -18.45 25.72
C LYS A 132 28.89 -19.88 25.24
N ALA A 133 27.82 -20.61 24.94
CA ALA A 133 27.89 -21.93 24.33
C ALA A 133 28.23 -21.89 22.82
N GLY A 134 28.56 -20.72 22.26
CA GLY A 134 28.79 -20.53 20.81
C GLY A 134 27.48 -20.45 20.00
N GLY A 135 26.32 -20.38 20.66
CA GLY A 135 25.02 -20.30 20.01
C GLY A 135 24.80 -18.98 19.27
N ALA A 136 23.94 -19.01 18.26
CA ALA A 136 23.40 -17.81 17.62
C ALA A 136 21.99 -17.53 18.15
N ILE A 137 21.68 -16.25 18.31
CA ILE A 137 20.36 -15.79 18.73
C ILE A 137 19.71 -15.11 17.55
N ALA A 138 18.46 -15.44 17.27
CA ALA A 138 17.67 -14.78 16.25
C ALA A 138 16.51 -14.01 16.90
N LEU A 139 16.31 -12.78 16.48
CA LEU A 139 15.23 -11.95 16.95
C LEU A 139 14.71 -11.04 15.85
N PHE A 140 13.50 -10.54 16.08
CA PHE A 140 12.81 -9.61 15.21
C PHE A 140 12.69 -8.26 15.92
N PRO A 141 13.58 -7.29 15.64
CA PRO A 141 13.70 -6.07 16.45
C PRO A 141 12.48 -5.15 16.31
N GLU A 142 11.60 -5.35 15.34
CA GLU A 142 10.28 -4.69 15.25
C GLU A 142 9.39 -5.02 16.47
N GLY A 143 9.62 -6.19 17.10
CA GLY A 143 8.89 -6.65 18.27
C GLY A 143 7.45 -7.10 17.98
N GLY A 144 7.07 -7.22 16.71
CA GLY A 144 5.78 -7.71 16.23
C GLY A 144 5.90 -8.14 14.76
N SER A 145 4.86 -8.77 14.23
CA SER A 145 4.71 -8.97 12.78
C SER A 145 3.78 -7.91 12.24
N TYR A 146 4.17 -7.30 11.13
CA TYR A 146 3.41 -6.20 10.55
C TYR A 146 3.17 -6.40 9.06
N THR A 147 2.02 -5.92 8.61
CA THR A 147 1.68 -5.81 7.20
C THR A 147 1.72 -4.33 6.81
N ILE A 148 2.92 -3.83 6.51
CA ILE A 148 3.17 -2.44 6.09
C ILE A 148 4.17 -2.42 4.92
N PRO A 149 4.18 -1.38 4.06
CA PRO A 149 5.01 -1.32 2.85
C PRO A 149 6.49 -1.01 3.12
N LYS A 150 6.87 -0.76 4.39
CA LYS A 150 8.21 -0.42 4.85
C LYS A 150 8.60 -1.19 6.10
N LEU A 151 9.88 -1.17 6.46
CA LEU A 151 10.37 -1.70 7.73
C LEU A 151 9.77 -0.90 8.90
N ALA A 152 9.26 -1.58 9.92
CA ALA A 152 8.81 -0.90 11.15
C ALA A 152 10.03 -0.37 11.94
N SER A 153 9.78 0.55 12.87
CA SER A 153 10.84 1.05 13.75
C SER A 153 11.39 -0.06 14.65
N LEU A 154 12.71 -0.17 14.71
CA LEU A 154 13.37 -1.16 15.54
C LEU A 154 13.34 -0.76 17.02
N LYS A 155 13.15 -1.76 17.88
CA LYS A 155 13.30 -1.64 19.34
C LYS A 155 14.75 -1.86 19.74
N MET A 156 15.13 -1.20 20.83
CA MET A 156 16.50 -1.19 21.38
C MET A 156 17.02 -2.53 21.94
N GLY A 157 16.14 -3.52 22.13
CA GLY A 157 16.46 -4.75 22.86
C GLY A 157 17.61 -5.57 22.27
N ALA A 158 17.75 -5.56 20.94
CA ALA A 158 18.83 -6.25 20.24
C ALA A 158 20.20 -5.62 20.52
N ALA A 159 20.28 -4.29 20.37
CA ALA A 159 21.48 -3.52 20.64
C ALA A 159 21.88 -3.61 22.12
N TRP A 160 20.91 -3.54 23.04
CA TRP A 160 21.13 -3.78 24.47
C TRP A 160 21.72 -5.15 24.75
N ALA A 161 21.13 -6.22 24.21
CA ALA A 161 21.63 -7.58 24.41
C ALA A 161 23.07 -7.75 23.90
N ALA A 162 23.38 -7.14 22.75
CA ALA A 162 24.69 -7.18 22.13
C ALA A 162 25.74 -6.46 22.99
N LEU A 163 25.48 -5.21 23.39
CA LEU A 163 26.43 -4.39 24.14
C LEU A 163 26.63 -4.86 25.58
N GLU A 164 25.57 -5.31 26.27
CA GLU A 164 25.72 -5.89 27.60
C GLU A 164 26.50 -7.21 27.58
N TYR A 165 26.37 -8.00 26.52
CA TYR A 165 27.20 -9.19 26.37
C TYR A 165 28.67 -8.85 26.08
N SER A 166 28.93 -7.84 25.25
CA SER A 166 30.28 -7.33 25.04
C SER A 166 30.91 -6.81 26.34
N ARG A 167 30.13 -6.09 27.17
CA ARG A 167 30.55 -5.68 28.52
C ARG A 167 30.90 -6.88 29.39
N TYR A 168 30.05 -7.90 29.41
CA TYR A 168 30.32 -9.14 30.15
C TYR A 168 31.63 -9.82 29.72
N LEU A 169 31.90 -9.89 28.42
CA LEU A 169 33.15 -10.46 27.88
C LEU A 169 34.38 -9.64 28.29
N GLN A 170 34.30 -8.31 28.24
CA GLN A 170 35.42 -7.45 28.66
C GLN A 170 35.72 -7.56 30.15
N LEU A 171 34.68 -7.65 31.00
CA LEU A 171 34.86 -7.87 32.44
C LEU A 171 35.46 -9.24 32.75
N ALA A 172 35.15 -10.27 31.95
CA ALA A 172 35.68 -11.62 32.13
C ALA A 172 37.19 -11.75 31.81
N GLN A 173 37.76 -10.82 31.01
CA GLN A 173 39.14 -10.90 30.52
C GLN A 173 40.12 -9.93 31.22
N GLN A 174 39.81 -9.49 32.45
CA GLN A 174 40.75 -8.81 33.37
C GLN A 174 41.56 -7.63 32.77
N GLY A 175 40.96 -6.83 31.88
CA GLY A 175 41.51 -5.53 31.50
C GLY A 175 42.35 -5.48 30.21
N GLU A 176 42.54 -6.60 29.50
CA GLU A 176 43.04 -6.53 28.12
C GLU A 176 41.90 -6.23 27.14
N ARG A 177 42.16 -5.30 26.22
CA ARG A 177 41.18 -4.83 25.22
C ARG A 177 41.07 -5.86 24.10
N VAL A 178 40.16 -6.81 24.23
CA VAL A 178 39.96 -7.86 23.23
C VAL A 178 38.78 -7.51 22.33
N GLN A 179 38.97 -7.64 21.01
CA GLN A 179 37.88 -7.63 20.05
C GLN A 179 36.91 -8.76 20.42
N THR A 180 35.70 -8.40 20.86
CA THR A 180 34.76 -9.35 21.47
C THR A 180 34.30 -10.44 20.50
N GLY A 181 34.49 -10.24 19.19
CA GLY A 181 34.08 -11.17 18.13
C GLY A 181 32.55 -11.30 17.99
N VAL A 182 31.78 -10.55 18.79
CA VAL A 182 30.33 -10.50 18.76
C VAL A 182 29.92 -9.56 17.64
N SER A 183 28.98 -10.00 16.81
CA SER A 183 28.43 -9.18 15.74
C SER A 183 26.92 -9.30 15.66
N ILE A 184 26.30 -8.23 15.16
CA ILE A 184 24.88 -8.25 14.78
C ILE A 184 24.80 -8.46 13.28
N LEU A 185 24.11 -9.51 12.83
CA LEU A 185 23.87 -9.80 11.42
C LEU A 185 22.49 -9.28 11.02
N PRO A 186 22.41 -8.13 10.32
CA PRO A 186 21.16 -7.68 9.71
C PRO A 186 20.77 -8.65 8.61
N THR A 187 19.53 -9.09 8.64
CA THR A 187 18.94 -10.03 7.68
C THR A 187 17.58 -9.50 7.28
N ALA A 188 17.14 -9.80 6.05
CA ALA A 188 15.81 -9.47 5.60
C ALA A 188 15.15 -10.61 4.84
N VAL A 189 13.89 -10.83 5.14
CA VAL A 189 12.96 -11.65 4.39
C VAL A 189 12.06 -10.73 3.57
N VAL A 190 12.08 -10.92 2.25
CA VAL A 190 11.28 -10.14 1.30
C VAL A 190 10.37 -11.09 0.54
N TYR A 191 9.07 -10.80 0.56
CA TYR A 191 8.05 -11.57 -0.17
C TYR A 191 7.54 -10.76 -1.35
N ASP A 192 7.36 -11.44 -2.47
CA ASP A 192 6.68 -10.89 -3.65
C ASP A 192 5.19 -10.69 -3.37
N ASP A 193 4.54 -11.78 -2.91
CA ASP A 193 3.22 -11.73 -2.29
C ASP A 193 3.15 -12.76 -1.16
N LYS A 194 3.17 -12.28 0.09
CA LYS A 194 3.19 -13.17 1.26
C LYS A 194 1.89 -13.95 1.48
N SER A 195 0.78 -13.55 0.86
CA SER A 195 -0.55 -14.13 1.09
C SER A 195 -0.94 -15.20 0.06
N VAL A 196 -0.28 -15.17 -1.09
CA VAL A 196 -0.52 -16.04 -2.24
C VAL A 196 0.38 -17.28 -2.17
N PHE A 197 -0.24 -18.45 -2.32
CA PHE A 197 0.48 -19.72 -2.44
C PHE A 197 1.26 -19.75 -3.76
N ARG A 198 2.47 -20.33 -3.77
CA ARG A 198 3.41 -20.32 -4.91
C ARG A 198 3.90 -18.93 -5.30
N SER A 199 3.88 -17.98 -4.38
CA SER A 199 4.60 -16.71 -4.57
C SER A 199 6.12 -16.91 -4.49
N ARG A 200 6.87 -15.84 -4.75
CA ARG A 200 8.34 -15.83 -4.67
C ARG A 200 8.78 -15.18 -3.35
N ALA A 201 9.90 -15.64 -2.82
CA ALA A 201 10.48 -15.09 -1.60
C ALA A 201 12.01 -14.99 -1.70
N MET A 202 12.59 -14.06 -0.94
CA MET A 202 14.02 -13.86 -0.82
C MET A 202 14.43 -13.75 0.65
N LEU A 203 15.52 -14.43 1.01
CA LEU A 203 16.27 -14.23 2.25
C LEU A 203 17.62 -13.58 1.93
N LYS A 204 17.89 -12.41 2.50
CA LYS A 204 19.11 -11.64 2.25
C LYS A 204 19.86 -11.39 3.55
N PHE A 205 21.12 -11.82 3.60
CA PHE A 205 22.04 -11.54 4.70
C PHE A 205 22.89 -10.31 4.39
N GLY A 206 22.81 -9.28 5.23
CA GLY A 206 23.60 -8.05 5.13
C GLY A 206 24.99 -8.19 5.76
N LYS A 207 25.76 -7.10 5.73
CA LYS A 207 27.09 -7.05 6.36
C LYS A 207 26.95 -7.08 7.89
N PRO A 208 27.72 -7.91 8.62
CA PRO A 208 27.68 -7.91 10.07
C PRO A 208 28.17 -6.58 10.63
N LEU A 209 27.46 -6.05 11.63
CA LEU A 209 27.86 -4.87 12.38
C LEU A 209 28.80 -5.30 13.51
N SER A 210 30.00 -4.71 13.54
CA SER A 210 30.93 -4.83 14.67
C SER A 210 30.46 -3.94 15.82
N LEU A 211 30.62 -4.43 17.05
CA LEU A 211 30.27 -3.69 18.25
C LEU A 211 31.40 -2.78 18.75
N ASP A 212 32.63 -2.96 18.25
CA ASP A 212 33.84 -2.35 18.82
C ASP A 212 33.74 -0.81 18.93
N GLY A 213 33.13 -0.15 17.94
CA GLY A 213 32.97 1.31 17.91
C GLY A 213 31.95 1.88 18.91
N TYR A 214 31.14 1.03 19.54
CA TYR A 214 30.09 1.44 20.47
C TYR A 214 30.42 1.08 21.93
N ILE A 215 31.33 0.12 22.14
CA ILE A 215 31.64 -0.39 23.48
C ILE A 215 32.25 0.69 24.37
N ASP A 216 33.16 1.52 23.83
CA ASP A 216 33.82 2.58 24.60
C ASP A 216 32.81 3.59 25.15
N GLU A 217 31.86 4.01 24.31
CA GLU A 217 30.79 4.92 24.72
C GLU A 217 29.87 4.25 25.75
N PHE A 218 29.55 2.96 25.54
CA PHE A 218 28.68 2.18 26.42
C PHE A 218 29.27 1.94 27.81
N LEU A 219 30.59 1.72 27.91
CA LEU A 219 31.29 1.44 29.17
C LEU A 219 31.79 2.68 29.89
N SER A 220 31.75 3.85 29.24
CA SER A 220 32.18 5.10 29.87
C SER A 220 31.33 5.43 31.11
N LEU A 221 32.00 5.75 32.22
CA LEU A 221 31.34 6.22 33.44
C LEU A 221 30.73 7.61 33.18
N PRO A 222 29.57 7.94 33.78
CA PRO A 222 29.06 9.31 33.76
C PRO A 222 30.11 10.24 34.38
N SER A 223 30.37 11.38 33.75
CA SER A 223 31.31 12.36 34.30
C SER A 223 30.74 12.97 35.58
N THR A 224 31.59 13.42 36.49
CA THR A 224 31.19 14.05 37.76
C THR A 224 30.24 15.23 37.59
N VAL A 225 30.29 15.91 36.43
CA VAL A 225 29.36 17.00 36.06
C VAL A 225 27.94 16.48 35.79
N GLU A 226 27.79 15.27 35.23
CA GLU A 226 26.50 14.63 34.98
C GLU A 226 25.88 14.08 36.29
N ALA A 227 26.72 13.64 37.24
CA ALA A 227 26.28 13.21 38.57
C ALA A 227 25.72 14.37 39.44
N GLU A 228 26.25 15.59 39.29
CA GLU A 228 25.74 16.78 39.99
C GLU A 228 24.39 17.26 39.44
N VAL A 229 24.17 17.16 38.12
CA VAL A 229 22.85 17.44 37.50
C VAL A 229 21.80 16.42 37.93
N GLN A 230 22.22 15.18 38.22
CA GLN A 230 21.34 14.13 38.74
C GLN A 230 21.11 14.25 40.25
N GLY A 231 22.05 14.82 41.01
CA GLY A 231 21.92 15.13 42.44
C GLY A 231 20.99 16.30 42.76
N CYS A 232 20.80 17.23 41.83
CA CYS A 232 19.88 18.37 42.01
C CYS A 232 18.43 18.09 41.54
N ASN A 233 18.20 16.95 40.87
CA ASN A 233 16.87 16.49 40.45
C ASN A 233 16.41 15.29 41.28
N SER A 234 16.16 15.51 42.58
CA SER A 234 15.39 14.61 43.46
C SER A 234 13.89 14.62 43.14
N ALA A 235 13.56 14.58 41.84
CA ALA A 235 12.25 14.28 41.29
C ALA A 235 12.39 13.25 40.15
N THR A 236 13.23 12.23 40.36
CA THR A 236 13.47 11.12 39.43
C THR A 236 12.35 10.08 39.53
N SER A 237 11.25 10.34 38.83
CA SER A 237 10.32 9.29 38.39
C SER A 237 9.64 9.73 37.10
N LYS A 238 10.37 9.80 35.98
CA LYS A 238 9.75 10.01 34.65
C LYS A 238 10.63 9.72 33.43
N VAL A 239 11.53 8.73 33.47
CA VAL A 239 12.13 8.14 32.22
C VAL A 239 12.23 6.60 32.27
N ARG A 240 11.78 5.95 33.36
CA ARG A 240 11.65 4.48 33.45
C ARG A 240 10.31 3.95 32.86
N THR A 241 9.70 4.72 31.98
CA THR A 241 8.31 4.60 31.53
C THR A 241 8.18 4.73 30.02
N GLN A 242 8.96 3.97 29.24
CA GLN A 242 8.58 3.62 27.86
C GLN A 242 8.97 2.16 27.51
N ALA A 243 9.00 1.29 28.52
CA ALA A 243 8.98 -0.15 28.33
C ALA A 243 7.64 -0.65 28.90
N GLY A 244 6.66 -0.88 28.03
CA GLY A 244 5.35 -1.41 28.43
C GLY A 244 4.25 -0.34 28.52
N GLN A 245 3.82 0.15 27.36
CA GLN A 245 2.42 0.47 27.13
C GLN A 245 2.07 -0.21 25.81
N GLU A 246 1.12 -1.15 25.83
CA GLU A 246 0.58 -1.77 24.63
C GLU A 246 -0.09 -0.67 23.79
N PRO A 247 0.25 -0.49 22.50
CA PRO A 247 -0.74 -0.05 21.54
C PRO A 247 -1.66 -1.25 21.30
N SER A 248 -2.93 -1.09 21.63
CA SER A 248 -3.99 -1.86 20.96
C SER A 248 -3.79 -1.73 19.45
N ALA A 249 -4.12 -2.79 18.70
CA ALA A 249 -3.77 -3.02 17.31
C ALA A 249 -4.44 -2.07 16.29
N LEU A 250 -4.59 -0.79 16.61
CA LEU A 250 -5.40 0.14 15.83
C LEU A 250 -4.92 1.59 15.76
N ASP A 251 -4.16 2.10 16.72
CA ASP A 251 -3.66 3.48 16.66
C ASP A 251 -2.13 3.52 16.50
N THR A 252 -1.63 3.36 15.26
CA THR A 252 -0.23 3.76 14.97
C THR A 252 0.07 4.07 13.51
N ALA A 253 -0.89 3.97 12.58
CA ALA A 253 -0.64 4.27 11.18
C ALA A 253 -0.69 5.78 10.87
N GLU A 254 -1.55 6.57 11.53
CA GLU A 254 -1.74 7.99 11.17
C GLU A 254 -0.78 8.96 11.90
N ASN A 255 -0.41 8.69 13.15
CA ASN A 255 0.52 9.58 13.87
C ASN A 255 2.00 9.38 13.48
N ALA A 256 2.35 8.26 12.87
CA ALA A 256 3.69 8.06 12.28
C ALA A 256 3.89 8.82 10.96
N VAL A 257 2.81 9.37 10.36
CA VAL A 257 2.86 10.11 9.09
C VAL A 257 3.05 11.61 9.30
N ARG A 258 2.75 12.16 10.49
CA ARG A 258 2.94 13.60 10.77
C ARG A 258 4.30 13.99 11.34
N SER A 259 5.15 13.04 11.75
CA SER A 259 6.48 13.34 12.29
C SER A 259 7.65 12.96 11.37
N SER A 260 7.42 12.49 10.14
CA SER A 260 8.50 12.20 9.19
C SER A 260 8.90 13.46 8.41
N LYS A 261 9.38 14.48 9.12
CA LYS A 261 10.46 15.27 8.55
C LYS A 261 11.73 14.47 8.78
N THR A 262 12.44 14.18 7.70
CA THR A 262 13.76 13.57 7.68
C THR A 262 14.73 14.41 8.52
N GLN A 263 14.76 14.13 9.82
CA GLN A 263 15.83 14.55 10.71
C GLN A 263 16.42 13.28 11.31
N PRO A 264 17.74 13.06 11.19
CA PRO A 264 18.38 11.99 11.93
C PRO A 264 18.05 12.21 13.41
N CYS A 265 17.59 11.17 14.11
CA CYS A 265 17.37 11.22 15.55
C CYS A 265 18.64 11.81 16.18
N SER A 266 18.58 13.01 16.76
CA SER A 266 19.71 13.52 17.50
C SER A 266 19.89 12.60 18.70
N CYS A 267 20.96 11.81 18.66
CA CYS A 267 21.39 10.96 19.78
C CYS A 267 21.68 11.79 21.05
N ASP A 268 21.73 13.11 20.93
CA ASP A 268 22.03 14.07 21.99
C ASP A 268 20.94 14.16 23.08
N GLY A 269 19.73 13.63 22.83
CA GLY A 269 18.61 13.68 23.77
C GLY A 269 18.59 12.60 24.88
N TYR A 270 19.48 11.60 24.84
CA TYR A 270 19.50 10.53 25.86
C TYR A 270 20.37 10.89 27.07
N ALA A 271 19.83 10.66 28.26
CA ALA A 271 20.43 11.07 29.53
C ALA A 271 21.69 10.29 29.93
N SER A 272 21.88 9.06 29.44
CA SER A 272 23.08 8.25 29.73
C SER A 272 23.86 7.93 28.46
N ARG A 273 25.21 7.89 28.57
CA ARG A 273 26.10 7.55 27.45
C ARG A 273 25.87 6.12 26.93
N ALA A 274 25.51 5.20 27.83
CA ALA A 274 25.10 3.85 27.49
C ALA A 274 23.83 3.84 26.61
N ASP A 275 22.81 4.62 26.98
CA ASP A 275 21.59 4.76 26.18
C ASP A 275 21.88 5.35 24.80
N ARG A 276 22.81 6.31 24.70
CA ARG A 276 23.26 6.88 23.41
C ARG A 276 23.96 5.86 22.52
N ALA A 277 24.87 5.07 23.07
CA ALA A 277 25.56 4.01 22.33
C ALA A 277 24.56 2.98 21.78
N VAL A 278 23.57 2.61 22.59
CA VAL A 278 22.49 1.70 22.21
C VAL A 278 21.58 2.33 21.14
N ALA A 279 21.21 3.61 21.30
CA ALA A 279 20.46 4.42 20.33
C ALA A 279 21.15 4.43 18.96
N ARG A 280 22.44 4.74 18.95
CA ARG A 280 23.28 4.79 17.75
C ARG A 280 23.38 3.42 17.07
N LEU A 281 23.69 2.36 17.82
CA LEU A 281 23.76 1.00 17.28
C LEU A 281 22.41 0.54 16.69
N THR A 282 21.29 0.93 17.30
CA THR A 282 19.96 0.60 16.78
C THR A 282 19.63 1.39 15.51
N ALA A 283 20.04 2.65 15.42
CA ALA A 283 19.90 3.46 14.20
C ALA A 283 20.76 2.91 13.04
N ASP A 284 21.99 2.48 13.34
CA ASP A 284 22.86 1.84 12.36
C ASP A 284 22.31 0.48 11.91
N LEU A 285 21.72 -0.29 12.83
CA LEU A 285 21.00 -1.53 12.51
C LEU A 285 19.73 -1.29 11.67
N GLN A 286 18.94 -0.26 11.99
CA GLN A 286 17.77 0.16 11.21
C GLN A 286 18.21 0.46 9.76
N THR A 287 19.24 1.29 9.60
CA THR A 287 19.79 1.65 8.27
C THR A 287 20.25 0.41 7.52
N ALA A 288 21.01 -0.47 8.18
CA ALA A 288 21.50 -1.70 7.55
C ALA A 288 20.36 -2.64 7.14
N MET A 289 19.27 -2.73 7.90
CA MET A 289 18.10 -3.54 7.53
C MET A 289 17.25 -2.86 6.43
N GLU A 290 17.15 -1.54 6.43
CA GLU A 290 16.46 -0.78 5.37
C GLU A 290 17.15 -0.91 4.01
N GLU A 291 18.47 -1.07 3.96
CA GLU A 291 19.19 -1.37 2.71
C GLU A 291 18.84 -2.75 2.14
N LEU A 292 18.41 -3.69 2.98
CA LEU A 292 18.04 -5.05 2.58
C LEU A 292 16.55 -5.18 2.21
N THR A 293 15.75 -4.15 2.50
CA THR A 293 14.29 -4.16 2.29
C THR A 293 13.85 -3.08 1.29
N PHE A 294 12.60 -3.21 0.85
CA PHE A 294 12.02 -2.37 -0.20
C PHE A 294 11.69 -0.93 0.26
N ASN A 295 11.07 -0.78 1.44
CA ASN A 295 10.76 0.51 2.09
C ASN A 295 9.98 1.52 1.26
N ALA A 296 8.79 1.15 0.77
CA ALA A 296 7.91 2.10 0.13
C ALA A 296 7.28 3.08 1.15
N PRO A 297 7.14 4.37 0.80
CA PRO A 297 6.57 5.38 1.69
C PRO A 297 5.09 5.12 2.01
N ASP A 298 4.36 4.53 1.07
CA ASP A 298 2.92 4.28 1.14
C ASP A 298 2.51 3.07 0.27
N TRP A 299 1.27 2.61 0.43
CA TRP A 299 0.74 1.45 -0.30
C TRP A 299 0.52 1.71 -1.79
N GLU A 300 0.21 2.95 -2.21
CA GLU A 300 0.05 3.31 -3.63
C GLU A 300 1.38 3.09 -4.35
N THR A 301 2.46 3.62 -3.78
CA THR A 301 3.81 3.46 -4.31
C THR A 301 4.25 2.00 -4.30
N PHE A 302 3.99 1.26 -3.22
CA PHE A 302 4.31 -0.17 -3.15
C PHE A 302 3.66 -0.96 -4.29
N GLN A 303 2.36 -0.76 -4.48
CA GLN A 303 1.59 -1.47 -5.51
C GLN A 303 1.98 -1.04 -6.92
N ALA A 304 2.22 0.26 -7.15
CA ALA A 304 2.66 0.77 -8.44
C ALA A 304 4.02 0.19 -8.86
N VAL A 305 4.98 0.13 -7.94
CA VAL A 305 6.30 -0.48 -8.20
C VAL A 305 6.18 -1.97 -8.49
N ARG A 306 5.36 -2.69 -7.71
CA ARG A 306 5.10 -4.12 -7.93
C ARG A 306 4.57 -4.38 -9.34
N VAL A 307 3.53 -3.65 -9.75
CA VAL A 307 2.95 -3.76 -11.09
C VAL A 307 3.94 -3.35 -12.18
N ALA A 308 4.66 -2.24 -12.01
CA ALA A 308 5.66 -1.80 -12.99
C ALA A 308 6.69 -2.90 -13.27
N ARG A 309 7.17 -3.54 -12.21
CA ARG A 309 8.12 -4.65 -12.30
C ARG A 309 7.54 -5.85 -13.04
N GLU A 310 6.32 -6.28 -12.68
CA GLU A 310 5.63 -7.36 -13.39
C GLU A 310 5.47 -7.05 -14.89
N LEU A 311 5.07 -5.83 -15.25
CA LEU A 311 4.90 -5.42 -16.65
C LEU A 311 6.22 -5.41 -17.44
N ILE A 312 7.30 -4.94 -16.82
CA ILE A 312 8.61 -4.83 -17.50
C ILE A 312 9.28 -6.19 -17.64
N PHE A 313 9.25 -7.02 -16.59
CA PHE A 313 10.10 -8.22 -16.52
C PHE A 313 9.37 -9.55 -16.67
N GLU A 314 8.04 -9.60 -16.50
CA GLU A 314 7.28 -10.86 -16.61
C GLU A 314 6.47 -10.98 -17.89
N LEU A 315 6.15 -9.87 -18.57
CA LEU A 315 5.31 -9.87 -19.77
C LEU A 315 6.05 -9.72 -21.10
N HIS A 316 7.27 -9.16 -21.12
CA HIS A 316 8.05 -9.07 -22.36
C HIS A 316 8.74 -10.41 -22.67
N ASP A 317 8.63 -10.84 -23.93
CA ASP A 317 8.73 -12.23 -24.38
C ASP A 317 10.14 -12.88 -24.31
N ALA A 318 10.12 -14.15 -23.91
CA ALA A 318 10.98 -15.32 -24.16
C ALA A 318 12.53 -15.28 -24.20
N GLN A 319 13.25 -14.16 -24.33
CA GLN A 319 14.73 -14.18 -24.42
C GLN A 319 15.46 -13.06 -23.67
N ALA A 320 14.76 -12.09 -23.08
CA ALA A 320 15.38 -10.94 -22.42
C ALA A 320 15.04 -10.89 -20.92
N VAL A 321 16.04 -11.23 -20.09
CA VAL A 321 16.14 -10.91 -18.65
C VAL A 321 14.91 -11.32 -17.82
N SER A 322 14.75 -12.62 -17.55
CA SER A 322 13.95 -13.08 -16.40
C SER A 322 14.47 -12.36 -15.15
N GLU A 323 13.59 -11.64 -14.45
CA GLU A 323 13.95 -11.02 -13.17
C GLU A 323 14.49 -12.10 -12.24
N ARG A 324 15.79 -12.03 -11.98
CA ARG A 324 16.40 -12.88 -10.98
C ARG A 324 16.14 -12.19 -9.65
N MET A 325 15.45 -12.89 -8.77
CA MET A 325 15.01 -12.38 -7.46
C MET A 325 16.16 -11.82 -6.61
N HIS A 326 17.44 -12.12 -6.93
CA HIS A 326 18.60 -11.54 -6.26
C HIS A 326 18.73 -10.01 -6.42
N GLN A 327 18.08 -9.43 -7.44
CA GLN A 327 18.02 -7.98 -7.70
C GLN A 327 16.67 -7.36 -7.32
N TYR A 328 15.76 -8.13 -6.73
CA TYR A 328 14.38 -7.70 -6.47
C TYR A 328 14.32 -6.37 -5.71
N VAL A 329 15.11 -6.24 -4.65
CA VAL A 329 15.10 -5.06 -3.78
C VAL A 329 15.72 -3.86 -4.49
N GLU A 330 16.88 -4.05 -5.11
CA GLU A 330 17.60 -3.00 -5.84
C GLU A 330 16.75 -2.44 -6.98
N LEU A 331 16.14 -3.34 -7.76
CA LEU A 331 15.27 -3.00 -8.87
C LEU A 331 13.99 -2.29 -8.40
N SER A 332 13.34 -2.82 -7.37
CA SER A 332 12.13 -2.21 -6.82
C SER A 332 12.42 -0.81 -6.28
N ARG A 333 13.56 -0.61 -5.61
CA ARG A 333 14.00 0.71 -5.14
C ARG A 333 14.31 1.67 -6.29
N ALA A 334 14.94 1.20 -7.37
CA ALA A 334 15.17 2.01 -8.56
C ALA A 334 13.85 2.47 -9.22
N LEU A 335 12.90 1.54 -9.38
CA LEU A 335 11.55 1.86 -9.88
C LEU A 335 10.81 2.81 -8.95
N MET A 336 10.93 2.62 -7.64
CA MET A 336 10.35 3.52 -6.64
C MET A 336 10.89 4.94 -6.82
N THR A 337 12.21 5.12 -6.89
CA THR A 337 12.84 6.43 -7.12
C THR A 337 12.29 7.09 -8.39
N LEU A 338 12.11 6.33 -9.47
CA LEU A 338 11.54 6.84 -10.73
C LEU A 338 10.07 7.23 -10.61
N LEU A 339 9.29 6.54 -9.77
CA LEU A 339 7.86 6.81 -9.55
C LEU A 339 7.61 7.89 -8.49
N THR A 340 8.63 8.27 -7.70
CA THR A 340 8.54 9.25 -6.60
C THR A 340 9.48 10.45 -6.77
N LEU A 341 9.86 10.82 -8.00
CA LEU A 341 10.78 11.95 -8.24
C LEU A 341 10.32 13.25 -7.55
N GLU A 342 11.18 13.79 -6.67
CA GLU A 342 10.91 15.00 -5.88
C GLU A 342 11.00 16.31 -6.70
N ARG A 343 10.48 17.42 -6.15
CA ARG A 343 10.41 18.76 -6.80
C ARG A 343 11.75 19.30 -7.32
N SER A 344 12.89 18.78 -6.85
CA SER A 344 14.23 19.30 -7.17
C SER A 344 14.80 18.78 -8.50
N SER A 345 14.22 17.75 -9.13
CA SER A 345 14.71 17.16 -10.38
C SER A 345 14.13 17.90 -11.61
N ARG A 346 14.92 18.75 -12.28
CA ARG A 346 14.55 19.36 -13.58
C ARG A 346 14.60 18.28 -14.68
N PRO A 347 13.67 18.21 -15.65
CA PRO A 347 12.58 19.16 -16.00
C PRO A 347 11.15 18.74 -15.55
N TYR A 348 10.27 19.73 -15.37
CA TYR A 348 8.87 19.63 -14.87
C TYR A 348 7.99 18.55 -15.51
N ASN A 349 8.17 18.28 -16.82
CA ASN A 349 7.39 17.28 -17.57
C ASN A 349 7.57 15.86 -17.02
N VAL A 350 8.78 15.52 -16.55
CA VAL A 350 9.13 14.19 -16.05
C VAL A 350 8.40 13.90 -14.74
N LYS A 351 8.21 14.92 -13.88
CA LYS A 351 7.51 14.76 -12.61
C LYS A 351 6.01 14.50 -12.80
N ARG A 352 5.34 15.25 -13.68
CA ARG A 352 3.91 15.03 -13.97
C ARG A 352 3.70 13.62 -14.53
N GLN A 353 4.60 13.18 -15.42
CA GLN A 353 4.61 11.81 -15.93
C GLN A 353 4.84 10.78 -14.82
N SER A 354 5.78 11.01 -13.90
CA SER A 354 6.04 10.14 -12.73
C SER A 354 4.77 9.93 -11.90
N THR A 355 4.14 11.02 -11.43
CA THR A 355 2.92 10.93 -10.60
C THR A 355 1.75 10.30 -11.36
N GLN A 356 1.55 10.68 -12.63
CA GLN A 356 0.50 10.12 -13.46
C GLN A 356 0.72 8.61 -13.71
N THR A 357 1.96 8.21 -13.95
CA THR A 357 2.33 6.80 -14.15
C THR A 357 2.11 6.00 -12.87
N ARG A 358 2.55 6.51 -11.71
CA ARG A 358 2.33 5.88 -10.41
C ARG A 358 0.84 5.66 -10.13
N ARG A 359 0.02 6.69 -10.33
CA ARG A 359 -1.45 6.58 -10.18
C ARG A 359 -2.06 5.61 -11.16
N ALA A 360 -1.67 5.64 -12.44
CA ALA A 360 -2.18 4.73 -13.45
C ALA A 360 -1.84 3.25 -13.14
N LEU A 361 -0.61 2.98 -12.71
CA LEU A 361 -0.18 1.65 -12.29
C LEU A 361 -0.92 1.18 -11.04
N PHE A 362 -1.14 2.08 -10.08
CA PHE A 362 -1.94 1.78 -8.89
C PHE A 362 -3.39 1.44 -9.26
N THR A 363 -4.06 2.28 -10.06
CA THR A 363 -5.42 2.02 -10.55
C THR A 363 -5.48 0.69 -11.29
N TYR A 364 -4.50 0.39 -12.15
CA TYR A 364 -4.41 -0.89 -12.83
C TYR A 364 -4.30 -2.08 -11.86
N SER A 365 -3.45 -1.97 -10.82
CA SER A 365 -3.34 -2.97 -9.75
C SER A 365 -4.70 -3.21 -9.07
N SER A 366 -5.42 -2.13 -8.76
CA SER A 366 -6.74 -2.19 -8.13
C SER A 366 -7.79 -2.87 -9.01
N ILE A 367 -7.76 -2.61 -10.33
CA ILE A 367 -8.66 -3.28 -11.29
C ILE A 367 -8.35 -4.78 -11.37
N LEU A 368 -7.07 -5.16 -11.43
CA LEU A 368 -6.66 -6.57 -11.41
C LEU A 368 -7.15 -7.28 -10.14
N HIS A 369 -6.99 -6.63 -8.99
CA HIS A 369 -7.45 -7.15 -7.71
C HIS A 369 -8.97 -7.34 -7.69
N LEU A 370 -9.74 -6.34 -8.10
CA LEU A 370 -11.20 -6.41 -8.21
C LEU A 370 -11.68 -7.47 -9.20
N ALA A 371 -10.94 -7.63 -10.30
CA ALA A 371 -11.23 -8.67 -11.27
C ALA A 371 -10.87 -10.08 -10.75
N HIS A 372 -10.16 -10.21 -9.63
CA HIS A 372 -9.56 -11.46 -9.15
C HIS A 372 -8.67 -12.12 -10.22
N VAL A 373 -7.87 -11.32 -10.91
CA VAL A 373 -7.01 -11.73 -12.02
C VAL A 373 -5.60 -11.20 -11.80
N ASP A 374 -4.60 -12.05 -11.98
CA ASP A 374 -3.20 -11.62 -12.03
C ASP A 374 -2.80 -11.16 -13.44
N ASN A 375 -1.80 -10.27 -13.46
CA ASN A 375 -1.30 -9.63 -14.68
C ASN A 375 -0.87 -10.65 -15.74
N LEU A 376 -0.14 -11.69 -15.33
CA LEU A 376 0.33 -12.77 -16.20
C LEU A 376 -0.84 -13.54 -16.85
N THR A 377 -1.86 -13.87 -16.06
CA THR A 377 -3.08 -14.52 -16.58
C THR A 377 -3.81 -13.62 -17.58
N LEU A 378 -3.97 -12.32 -17.27
CA LEU A 378 -4.60 -11.37 -18.17
C LEU A 378 -3.84 -11.27 -19.50
N ALA A 379 -2.54 -11.04 -19.45
CA ALA A 379 -1.71 -10.89 -20.64
C ALA A 379 -1.78 -12.13 -21.53
N ARG A 380 -1.56 -13.32 -20.97
CA ARG A 380 -1.66 -14.59 -21.72
C ARG A 380 -3.04 -14.81 -22.31
N THR A 381 -4.11 -14.42 -21.62
CA THR A 381 -5.48 -14.61 -22.12
C THR A 381 -5.82 -13.61 -23.23
N VAL A 382 -5.33 -12.38 -23.15
CA VAL A 382 -5.62 -11.33 -24.14
C VAL A 382 -4.80 -11.52 -25.42
N THR A 383 -3.54 -11.98 -25.31
CA THR A 383 -2.66 -12.22 -26.47
C THR A 383 -3.00 -13.51 -27.23
N GLU A 384 -3.63 -14.49 -26.58
CA GLU A 384 -3.96 -15.76 -27.22
C GLU A 384 -5.15 -15.58 -28.21
N PRO A 385 -4.99 -15.88 -29.51
CA PRO A 385 -6.03 -15.64 -30.52
C PRO A 385 -7.27 -16.52 -30.31
N ARG A 386 -7.10 -17.67 -29.65
CA ARG A 386 -8.15 -18.63 -29.31
C ARG A 386 -8.33 -18.69 -27.79
N ARG A 387 -8.75 -17.57 -27.20
CA ARG A 387 -8.80 -17.34 -25.74
C ARG A 387 -9.43 -18.47 -24.92
N LEU A 388 -10.49 -19.10 -25.43
CA LEU A 388 -11.16 -20.22 -24.77
C LEU A 388 -10.64 -21.59 -25.19
N SER A 389 -10.59 -21.85 -26.50
CA SER A 389 -10.31 -23.20 -27.00
C SER A 389 -8.84 -23.61 -26.83
N ALA A 390 -7.89 -22.68 -26.87
CA ALA A 390 -6.47 -23.00 -26.66
C ALA A 390 -6.17 -23.48 -25.23
N PRO A 391 -6.46 -22.71 -24.15
CA PRO A 391 -6.21 -23.19 -22.79
C PRO A 391 -7.09 -24.39 -22.43
N LEU A 392 -8.32 -24.48 -22.96
CA LEU A 392 -9.19 -25.65 -22.77
C LEU A 392 -8.56 -26.91 -23.36
N THR A 393 -8.05 -26.84 -24.59
CA THR A 393 -7.37 -27.98 -25.22
C THR A 393 -6.11 -28.37 -24.43
N ARG A 394 -5.29 -27.38 -24.01
CA ARG A 394 -4.10 -27.64 -23.19
C ARG A 394 -4.44 -28.30 -21.85
N PHE A 395 -5.55 -27.90 -21.22
CA PHE A 395 -6.05 -28.47 -19.98
C PHE A 395 -6.60 -29.88 -20.18
N LEU A 396 -7.45 -30.11 -21.18
CA LEU A 396 -8.04 -31.42 -21.49
C LEU A 396 -6.98 -32.46 -21.87
N LEU A 397 -5.96 -32.07 -22.65
CA LEU A 397 -4.84 -32.97 -23.00
C LEU A 397 -4.02 -33.41 -21.78
N ARG A 398 -3.97 -32.58 -20.73
CA ARG A 398 -3.24 -32.88 -19.49
C ARG A 398 -4.13 -33.52 -18.42
N LEU A 399 -5.45 -33.56 -18.62
CA LEU A 399 -6.43 -34.12 -17.69
C LEU A 399 -6.08 -35.55 -17.24
N PRO A 400 -5.61 -36.47 -18.12
CA PRO A 400 -5.21 -37.82 -17.69
C PRO A 400 -4.03 -37.85 -16.71
N VAL A 401 -3.16 -36.83 -16.74
CA VAL A 401 -2.04 -36.66 -15.81
C VAL A 401 -2.48 -35.91 -14.56
N TYR A 402 -3.29 -34.87 -14.71
CA TYR A 402 -3.75 -34.02 -13.63
C TYR A 402 -4.74 -34.71 -12.68
N ILE A 403 -5.66 -35.54 -13.19
CA ILE A 403 -6.64 -36.23 -12.35
C ILE A 403 -5.95 -37.12 -11.31
N PRO A 404 -5.05 -38.05 -11.66
CA PRO A 404 -4.38 -38.88 -10.66
C PRO A 404 -3.56 -38.10 -9.62
N ILE A 405 -2.93 -36.99 -10.03
CA ILE A 405 -2.08 -36.16 -9.14
C ILE A 405 -2.94 -35.33 -8.19
N PHE A 406 -3.90 -34.59 -8.75
CA PHE A 406 -4.65 -33.58 -8.00
C PHE A 406 -5.94 -34.11 -7.38
N ALA A 407 -6.56 -35.18 -7.88
CA ALA A 407 -7.81 -35.67 -7.27
C ALA A 407 -7.63 -36.05 -5.79
N LEU A 408 -6.48 -36.63 -5.44
CA LEU A 408 -6.16 -37.03 -4.08
C LEU A 408 -5.59 -35.88 -3.22
N THR A 409 -4.87 -34.93 -3.83
CA THR A 409 -4.17 -33.86 -3.11
C THR A 409 -4.96 -32.54 -3.05
N LEU A 410 -5.88 -32.28 -3.98
CA LEU A 410 -6.61 -31.01 -4.13
C LEU A 410 -7.30 -30.58 -2.83
N ILE A 411 -8.10 -31.48 -2.25
CA ILE A 411 -8.88 -31.19 -1.04
C ILE A 411 -7.96 -31.02 0.19
N PRO A 412 -7.14 -32.02 0.59
CA PRO A 412 -6.35 -31.92 1.82
C PRO A 412 -5.21 -30.90 1.73
N THR A 413 -4.59 -30.71 0.56
CA THR A 413 -3.39 -29.88 0.42
C THR A 413 -3.70 -28.44 0.03
N TYR A 414 -4.81 -28.17 -0.66
CA TYR A 414 -5.08 -26.82 -1.21
C TYR A 414 -6.38 -26.22 -0.70
N VAL A 415 -7.51 -26.93 -0.85
CA VAL A 415 -8.83 -26.38 -0.51
C VAL A 415 -9.02 -26.25 1.00
N LEU A 416 -8.74 -27.32 1.75
CA LEU A 416 -8.96 -27.34 3.20
C LEU A 416 -8.03 -26.37 3.94
N PRO A 417 -6.71 -26.31 3.67
CA PRO A 417 -5.83 -25.33 4.29
C PRO A 417 -6.21 -23.89 3.95
N GLY A 418 -6.65 -23.64 2.70
CA GLY A 418 -7.17 -22.33 2.30
C GLY A 418 -8.38 -21.92 3.12
N ARG A 419 -9.38 -22.81 3.28
CA ARG A 419 -10.59 -22.54 4.08
C ARG A 419 -10.28 -22.33 5.56
N VAL A 420 -9.43 -23.18 6.14
CA VAL A 420 -9.02 -23.08 7.55
C VAL A 420 -8.25 -21.79 7.79
N ALA A 421 -7.34 -21.41 6.89
CA ALA A 421 -6.61 -20.15 7.00
C ALA A 421 -7.52 -18.92 6.94
N HIS A 422 -8.51 -18.90 6.05
CA HIS A 422 -9.49 -17.81 6.04
C HIS A 422 -10.39 -17.81 7.28
N TYR A 423 -10.69 -18.97 7.88
CA TYR A 423 -11.48 -19.02 9.12
C TYR A 423 -10.72 -18.46 10.32
N PHE A 424 -9.45 -18.86 10.51
CA PHE A 424 -8.66 -18.48 11.68
C PHE A 424 -7.86 -17.18 11.53
N ALA A 425 -7.48 -16.80 10.30
CA ALA A 425 -6.51 -15.73 10.03
C ALA A 425 -6.95 -14.77 8.91
N ALA A 426 -8.25 -14.67 8.58
CA ALA A 426 -8.71 -13.70 7.57
C ALA A 426 -8.40 -12.23 7.92
N ARG A 427 -8.31 -11.91 9.23
CA ARG A 427 -8.03 -10.55 9.72
C ARG A 427 -6.55 -10.26 9.95
N GLU A 428 -5.69 -11.27 9.87
CA GLU A 428 -4.24 -11.17 10.11
C GLU A 428 -3.49 -11.65 8.87
N GLN A 429 -3.18 -10.73 7.95
CA GLN A 429 -2.53 -11.09 6.70
C GLN A 429 -1.11 -11.66 6.93
N GLU A 430 -0.43 -11.31 8.04
CA GLU A 430 0.84 -11.92 8.45
C GLU A 430 0.74 -13.39 8.92
N SER A 431 -0.45 -13.84 9.31
CA SER A 431 -0.68 -15.21 9.82
C SER A 431 -1.23 -16.12 8.73
N LEU A 432 -1.88 -15.55 7.70
CA LEU A 432 -2.66 -16.29 6.72
C LEU A 432 -1.85 -17.36 5.95
N SER A 433 -0.66 -17.03 5.45
CA SER A 433 0.21 -17.99 4.77
C SER A 433 0.90 -18.97 5.70
N SER A 434 1.22 -18.53 6.92
CA SER A 434 1.70 -19.41 7.99
C SER A 434 0.67 -20.51 8.32
N VAL A 435 -0.61 -20.16 8.46
CA VAL A 435 -1.69 -21.15 8.68
C VAL A 435 -1.85 -22.05 7.45
N LYS A 436 -1.88 -21.51 6.22
CA LYS A 436 -1.95 -22.32 5.00
C LYS A 436 -0.82 -23.35 4.93
N THR A 437 0.40 -22.94 5.27
CA THR A 437 1.58 -23.81 5.22
C THR A 437 1.52 -24.89 6.30
N LEU A 438 1.22 -24.52 7.54
CA LEU A 438 1.17 -25.48 8.65
C LEU A 438 0.05 -26.51 8.47
N VAL A 439 -1.15 -26.04 8.14
CA VAL A 439 -2.33 -26.89 7.93
C VAL A 439 -2.14 -27.73 6.66
N GLY A 440 -1.60 -27.15 5.60
CA GLY A 440 -1.26 -27.86 4.37
C GLY A 440 -0.22 -28.95 4.61
N PHE A 441 0.83 -28.67 5.38
CA PHE A 441 1.84 -29.66 5.76
C PHE A 441 1.20 -30.81 6.56
N LEU A 442 0.35 -30.51 7.55
CA LEU A 442 -0.32 -31.52 8.37
C LEU A 442 -1.17 -32.47 7.52
N PHE A 443 -2.08 -31.93 6.70
CA PHE A 443 -2.97 -32.75 5.89
C PHE A 443 -2.24 -33.50 4.78
N THR A 444 -1.21 -32.90 4.18
CA THR A 444 -0.38 -33.57 3.17
C THR A 444 0.44 -34.70 3.82
N SER A 445 0.99 -34.48 5.02
CA SER A 445 1.71 -35.52 5.76
C SER A 445 0.80 -36.68 6.13
N LEU A 446 -0.45 -36.39 6.55
CA LEU A 446 -1.44 -37.42 6.83
C LEU A 446 -1.78 -38.22 5.56
N LEU A 447 -2.07 -37.53 4.45
CA LEU A 447 -2.35 -38.16 3.17
C LEU A 447 -1.19 -39.07 2.73
N TYR A 448 0.04 -38.56 2.72
CA TYR A 448 1.21 -39.31 2.28
C TYR A 448 1.54 -40.47 3.21
N SER A 449 1.38 -40.30 4.52
CA SER A 449 1.55 -41.39 5.49
C SER A 449 0.51 -42.49 5.27
N THR A 450 -0.76 -42.14 5.04
CA THR A 450 -1.79 -43.14 4.74
C THR A 450 -1.53 -43.87 3.43
N LEU A 451 -1.08 -43.17 2.39
CA LEU A 451 -0.71 -43.76 1.11
C LEU A 451 0.48 -44.71 1.25
N ALA A 452 1.52 -44.31 2.01
CA ALA A 452 2.67 -45.15 2.28
C ALA A 452 2.27 -46.41 3.06
N LEU A 453 1.48 -46.29 4.13
CA LEU A 453 1.02 -47.41 4.94
C LEU A 453 0.10 -48.37 4.14
N LYS A 454 -0.75 -47.85 3.25
CA LYS A 454 -1.58 -48.67 2.36
C LYS A 454 -0.75 -49.41 1.33
N THR A 455 0.25 -48.75 0.74
CA THR A 455 1.19 -49.39 -0.18
C THR A 455 1.96 -50.51 0.54
N LEU A 456 2.40 -50.23 1.77
CA LEU A 456 3.11 -51.18 2.61
C LEU A 456 2.23 -52.39 2.96
N SER A 457 0.94 -52.18 3.27
CA SER A 457 0.02 -53.27 3.58
C SER A 457 -0.33 -54.12 2.35
N TRP A 458 -0.48 -53.52 1.16
CA TRP A 458 -0.71 -54.25 -0.08
C TRP A 458 0.45 -55.18 -0.47
N ILE A 459 1.69 -54.78 -0.17
CA ILE A 459 2.91 -55.54 -0.48
C ILE A 459 3.43 -56.26 0.79
N ARG A 460 2.52 -56.59 1.72
CA ARG A 460 2.74 -57.44 2.91
C ARG A 460 3.91 -57.02 3.82
N TRP A 461 4.09 -55.72 4.06
CA TRP A 461 5.06 -55.18 5.02
C TRP A 461 6.51 -55.63 4.80
N SER A 462 6.90 -55.85 3.53
CA SER A 462 8.25 -56.26 3.16
C SER A 462 9.20 -55.05 3.01
N PRO A 463 10.54 -55.21 3.17
CA PRO A 463 11.48 -54.11 2.92
C PRO A 463 11.38 -53.50 1.50
N PRO A 464 11.19 -54.29 0.41
CA PRO A 464 10.92 -53.72 -0.91
C PRO A 464 9.63 -52.88 -0.96
N ALA A 465 8.60 -53.26 -0.20
CA ALA A 465 7.36 -52.49 -0.09
C ALA A 465 7.60 -51.09 0.49
N LEU A 466 8.48 -50.96 1.47
CA LEU A 466 8.83 -49.67 2.05
C LEU A 466 9.52 -48.76 1.01
N LEU A 467 10.44 -49.32 0.21
CA LEU A 467 11.09 -48.57 -0.87
C LEU A 467 10.07 -48.10 -1.91
N VAL A 468 9.14 -48.97 -2.32
CA VAL A 468 8.08 -48.61 -3.27
C VAL A 468 7.15 -47.55 -2.68
N ALA A 469 6.78 -47.64 -1.40
CA ALA A 469 5.94 -46.67 -0.71
C ALA A 469 6.62 -45.28 -0.64
N VAL A 470 7.89 -45.23 -0.23
CA VAL A 470 8.67 -43.99 -0.16
C VAL A 470 8.88 -43.39 -1.53
N ALA A 471 9.26 -44.21 -2.53
CA ALA A 471 9.43 -43.76 -3.91
C ALA A 471 8.12 -43.25 -4.51
N GLY A 472 6.99 -43.92 -4.25
CA GLY A 472 5.67 -43.52 -4.72
C GLY A 472 5.21 -42.19 -4.12
N VAL A 473 5.40 -41.99 -2.81
CA VAL A 473 5.11 -40.72 -2.14
C VAL A 473 6.02 -39.60 -2.66
N TRP A 474 7.33 -39.86 -2.79
CA TRP A 474 8.28 -38.89 -3.32
C TRP A 474 7.92 -38.50 -4.77
N TRP A 475 7.58 -39.49 -5.60
CA TRP A 475 7.16 -39.26 -6.98
C TRP A 475 5.87 -38.46 -7.05
N LEU A 476 4.84 -38.81 -6.27
CA LEU A 476 3.59 -38.02 -6.21
C LEU A 476 3.85 -36.59 -5.72
N HIS A 477 4.72 -36.41 -4.73
CA HIS A 477 5.10 -35.10 -4.22
C HIS A 477 5.81 -34.26 -5.30
N ASP A 478 6.77 -34.83 -6.01
CA ASP A 478 7.51 -34.12 -7.06
C ASP A 478 6.63 -33.81 -8.27
N LEU A 479 5.73 -34.73 -8.66
CA LEU A 479 4.71 -34.48 -9.67
C LEU A 479 3.80 -33.30 -9.26
N ASN A 480 3.29 -33.32 -8.03
CA ASN A 480 2.42 -32.26 -7.53
C ASN A 480 3.14 -30.90 -7.56
N ARG A 481 4.40 -30.85 -7.07
CA ARG A 481 5.24 -29.64 -7.10
C ARG A 481 5.52 -29.13 -8.52
N THR A 482 5.76 -30.04 -9.46
CA THR A 482 6.14 -29.71 -10.84
C THR A 482 4.96 -29.19 -11.66
N PHE A 483 3.77 -29.78 -11.49
CA PHE A 483 2.60 -29.45 -12.31
C PHE A 483 1.66 -28.41 -11.70
N VAL A 484 1.75 -28.10 -10.40
CA VAL A 484 0.78 -27.22 -9.72
C VAL A 484 0.70 -25.82 -10.32
N ASP A 485 1.84 -25.22 -10.70
CA ASP A 485 1.85 -23.86 -11.27
C ASP A 485 1.17 -23.80 -12.63
N GLU A 486 1.45 -24.79 -13.50
CA GLU A 486 0.86 -24.85 -14.83
C GLU A 486 -0.63 -25.17 -14.76
N ALA A 487 -1.02 -26.13 -13.91
CA ALA A 487 -2.42 -26.45 -13.66
C ALA A 487 -3.20 -25.23 -13.14
N TYR A 488 -2.66 -24.53 -12.15
CA TYR A 488 -3.27 -23.33 -11.58
C TYR A 488 -3.38 -22.19 -12.60
N ALA A 489 -2.33 -21.96 -13.39
CA ALA A 489 -2.34 -20.96 -14.45
C ALA A 489 -3.39 -21.26 -15.52
N LEU A 490 -3.51 -22.53 -15.96
CA LEU A 490 -4.52 -22.93 -16.95
C LEU A 490 -5.94 -22.75 -16.41
N VAL A 491 -6.20 -23.11 -15.15
CA VAL A 491 -7.52 -22.91 -14.51
C VAL A 491 -7.88 -21.43 -14.44
N LYS A 492 -6.93 -20.58 -14.05
CA LYS A 492 -7.12 -19.12 -14.03
C LYS A 492 -7.40 -18.54 -15.42
N GLN A 493 -6.64 -18.96 -16.43
CA GLN A 493 -6.85 -18.56 -17.82
C GLN A 493 -8.23 -19.00 -18.31
N LEU A 494 -8.64 -20.24 -18.03
CA LEU A 494 -9.96 -20.75 -18.41
C LEU A 494 -11.08 -19.94 -17.77
N SER A 495 -10.96 -19.66 -16.46
CA SER A 495 -11.92 -18.85 -15.71
C SER A 495 -12.05 -17.44 -16.27
N LEU A 496 -10.91 -16.79 -16.57
CA LEU A 496 -10.90 -15.46 -17.18
C LEU A 496 -11.48 -15.48 -18.60
N ALA A 497 -11.04 -16.41 -19.44
CA ALA A 497 -11.53 -16.56 -20.81
C ALA A 497 -13.04 -16.80 -20.85
N TRP A 498 -13.56 -17.62 -19.93
CA TRP A 498 -14.99 -17.84 -19.75
C TRP A 498 -15.72 -16.56 -19.37
N ARG A 499 -15.21 -15.80 -18.39
CA ARG A 499 -15.80 -14.52 -17.97
C ARG A 499 -15.80 -13.50 -19.11
N MET A 500 -14.72 -13.41 -19.87
CA MET A 500 -14.64 -12.51 -21.04
C MET A 500 -15.62 -12.92 -22.14
N TYR A 501 -15.78 -14.22 -22.39
CA TYR A 501 -16.76 -14.75 -23.33
C TYR A 501 -18.20 -14.47 -22.88
N ALA A 502 -18.52 -14.75 -21.61
CA ALA A 502 -19.83 -14.46 -21.03
C ALA A 502 -20.17 -12.96 -21.07
N ALA A 503 -19.16 -12.08 -20.98
CA ALA A 503 -19.30 -10.64 -21.10
C ALA A 503 -19.22 -10.11 -22.55
N ASN A 504 -19.17 -10.97 -23.57
CA ASN A 504 -19.06 -10.61 -24.99
C ASN A 504 -17.89 -9.66 -25.33
N VAL A 505 -16.75 -9.80 -24.64
CA VAL A 505 -15.57 -8.97 -24.87
C VAL A 505 -14.91 -9.36 -26.21
N PRO A 506 -14.67 -8.41 -27.14
CA PRO A 506 -14.18 -8.73 -28.48
C PRO A 506 -12.80 -9.43 -28.46
N ALA A 507 -12.63 -10.38 -29.37
CA ALA A 507 -11.54 -11.37 -29.35
C ALA A 507 -10.16 -10.85 -29.81
N SER A 508 -10.09 -9.71 -30.53
CA SER A 508 -8.82 -9.18 -31.02
C SER A 508 -8.30 -8.03 -30.14
N PRO A 509 -7.01 -8.05 -29.71
CA PRO A 509 -6.38 -6.92 -29.01
C PRO A 509 -6.43 -5.64 -29.83
N ALA A 510 -6.34 -5.75 -31.16
CA ALA A 510 -6.41 -4.61 -32.07
C ALA A 510 -7.80 -3.96 -32.06
N THR A 511 -8.89 -4.74 -31.96
CA THR A 511 -10.25 -4.19 -31.75
C THR A 511 -10.44 -3.64 -30.34
N LEU A 512 -9.83 -4.24 -29.30
CA LEU A 512 -9.95 -3.70 -27.93
C LEU A 512 -9.22 -2.37 -27.78
N ILE A 513 -8.02 -2.26 -28.36
CA ILE A 513 -7.22 -1.03 -28.41
C ILE A 513 -7.86 -0.04 -29.38
N ALA A 514 -8.40 -0.48 -30.52
CA ALA A 514 -9.15 0.37 -31.43
C ALA A 514 -10.47 0.85 -30.80
N ASP A 515 -11.22 0.07 -30.04
CA ASP A 515 -12.44 0.52 -29.35
C ASP A 515 -12.09 1.47 -28.20
N ALA A 516 -10.99 1.22 -27.47
CA ALA A 516 -10.47 2.14 -26.45
C ALA A 516 -9.92 3.45 -27.05
N HIS A 517 -9.27 3.38 -28.21
CA HIS A 517 -8.83 4.54 -28.97
C HIS A 517 -9.96 5.19 -29.77
N VAL A 518 -11.01 4.50 -30.18
CA VAL A 518 -12.20 5.06 -30.83
C VAL A 518 -13.06 5.78 -29.79
N GLY A 519 -13.03 5.32 -28.53
CA GLY A 519 -13.52 6.08 -27.37
C GLY A 519 -12.68 7.32 -27.03
N LYS A 520 -11.43 7.41 -27.52
CA LYS A 520 -10.52 8.57 -27.32
C LYS A 520 -10.17 9.35 -28.61
N GLN A 521 -10.61 8.89 -29.78
CA GLN A 521 -10.37 9.46 -31.10
C GLN A 521 -11.64 9.32 -31.96
N LYS A 522 -12.59 10.22 -31.69
CA LYS A 522 -13.34 10.94 -32.73
C LYS A 522 -13.45 12.37 -32.21
N HIS A 523 -12.57 13.29 -32.58
CA HIS A 523 -12.50 13.82 -33.93
C HIS A 523 -11.14 14.44 -34.21
N ASN A 524 -10.39 13.86 -35.14
CA ASN A 524 -9.45 14.62 -35.96
C ASN A 524 -10.22 14.98 -37.24
N VAL A 525 -10.71 16.22 -37.30
CA VAL A 525 -11.12 16.90 -38.53
C VAL A 525 -10.15 18.06 -38.69
N GLU A 526 -9.64 18.27 -39.89
CA GLU A 526 -8.87 19.47 -40.26
C GLU A 526 -9.53 20.77 -39.77
N PRO A 527 -8.75 21.82 -39.48
CA PRO A 527 -9.15 22.89 -38.57
C PRO A 527 -10.25 23.77 -39.18
N GLN A 528 -11.49 23.40 -38.95
CA GLN A 528 -12.58 24.37 -38.92
C GLN A 528 -12.36 25.24 -37.68
N ALA A 529 -12.40 26.57 -37.86
CA ALA A 529 -12.29 27.53 -36.77
C ALA A 529 -13.15 27.08 -35.58
N GLU A 530 -12.51 26.70 -34.48
CA GLU A 530 -13.20 26.05 -33.37
C GLU A 530 -14.11 27.08 -32.68
N ALA A 531 -15.41 26.84 -32.78
CA ALA A 531 -16.43 27.62 -32.08
C ALA A 531 -16.67 27.00 -30.70
N LEU A 532 -16.58 27.79 -29.63
CA LEU A 532 -16.94 27.40 -28.27
C LEU A 532 -18.15 28.18 -27.80
N PHE A 533 -19.02 27.52 -27.05
CA PHE A 533 -20.12 28.14 -26.33
C PHE A 533 -19.73 28.28 -24.86
N PHE A 534 -19.60 29.52 -24.41
CA PHE A 534 -19.34 29.83 -23.00
C PHE A 534 -20.65 30.11 -22.28
N TYR A 535 -20.71 29.62 -21.05
CA TYR A 535 -21.73 29.89 -20.06
C TYR A 535 -21.01 30.20 -18.74
N GLY A 536 -21.74 30.64 -17.72
CA GLY A 536 -21.11 30.88 -16.42
C GLY A 536 -20.14 32.08 -16.44
N THR A 537 -18.95 31.90 -15.86
CA THR A 537 -17.97 32.97 -15.62
C THR A 537 -17.28 33.45 -16.91
N LEU A 538 -17.00 32.55 -17.86
CA LEU A 538 -16.33 32.87 -19.13
C LEU A 538 -17.18 33.69 -20.12
N VAL A 539 -18.47 33.91 -19.85
CA VAL A 539 -19.30 34.87 -20.59
C VAL A 539 -18.80 36.30 -20.39
N HIS A 540 -18.14 36.57 -19.26
CA HIS A 540 -17.64 37.88 -18.91
C HIS A 540 -16.41 38.25 -19.77
N PRO A 541 -16.41 39.40 -20.48
CA PRO A 541 -15.35 39.76 -21.42
C PRO A 541 -13.97 39.91 -20.77
N ASN A 542 -13.89 40.55 -19.59
CA ASN A 542 -12.64 40.69 -18.82
C ASN A 542 -12.11 39.37 -18.25
N ILE A 543 -12.97 38.46 -17.79
CA ILE A 543 -12.53 37.13 -17.29
C ILE A 543 -11.97 36.31 -18.47
N LEU A 544 -12.70 36.29 -19.60
CA LEU A 544 -12.23 35.63 -20.82
C LEU A 544 -10.87 36.17 -21.27
N ALA A 545 -10.72 37.51 -21.34
CA ALA A 545 -9.46 38.17 -21.68
C ALA A 545 -8.33 37.84 -20.70
N ARG A 546 -8.65 37.79 -19.40
CA ARG A 546 -7.69 37.43 -18.35
C ARG A 546 -7.23 35.98 -18.45
N VAL A 547 -8.10 35.06 -18.87
CA VAL A 547 -7.78 33.63 -19.06
C VAL A 547 -6.97 33.40 -20.32
N ILE A 548 -7.34 33.99 -21.46
CA ILE A 548 -6.58 33.81 -22.71
C ILE A 548 -5.28 34.64 -22.74
N GLY A 549 -5.22 35.74 -21.99
CA GLY A 549 -4.03 36.59 -21.86
C GLY A 549 -3.88 37.66 -22.94
N ASN A 550 -4.97 37.98 -23.61
CA ASN A 550 -5.10 39.06 -24.59
C ASN A 550 -6.55 39.57 -24.58
N ASP A 551 -6.81 40.73 -25.19
CA ASP A 551 -8.14 41.36 -25.15
C ASP A 551 -9.18 40.62 -26.03
N GLY A 552 -8.77 39.59 -26.77
CA GLY A 552 -9.64 38.81 -27.65
C GLY A 552 -10.14 39.59 -28.86
N ALA A 553 -9.35 40.54 -29.40
CA ALA A 553 -9.69 41.30 -30.59
C ALA A 553 -9.89 40.42 -31.84
N HIS A 554 -9.27 39.25 -31.88
CA HIS A 554 -9.43 38.23 -32.93
C HIS A 554 -10.65 37.33 -32.73
N LEU A 555 -11.34 37.42 -31.58
CA LEU A 555 -12.50 36.61 -31.25
C LEU A 555 -13.78 37.32 -31.66
N THR A 556 -14.66 36.64 -32.38
CA THR A 556 -16.03 37.12 -32.63
C THR A 556 -16.97 36.45 -31.65
N VAL A 557 -17.74 37.26 -30.90
CA VAL A 557 -18.68 36.80 -29.88
C VAL A 557 -20.10 37.20 -30.23
N GLN A 558 -21.03 36.27 -30.11
CA GLN A 558 -22.47 36.48 -30.32
C GLN A 558 -23.28 35.79 -29.23
N ASN A 559 -24.35 36.43 -28.74
CA ASN A 559 -25.26 35.80 -27.78
C ASN A 559 -25.97 34.60 -28.43
N ALA A 560 -26.09 33.51 -27.68
CA ALA A 560 -26.63 32.27 -28.19
C ALA A 560 -27.30 31.43 -27.09
N VAL A 561 -28.09 30.45 -27.51
CA VAL A 561 -28.85 29.57 -26.63
C VAL A 561 -28.47 28.11 -26.90
N LEU A 562 -28.20 27.37 -25.83
CA LEU A 562 -28.03 25.92 -25.84
C LEU A 562 -29.32 25.25 -25.34
N ASP A 563 -29.97 24.50 -26.21
CA ASP A 563 -31.20 23.74 -25.91
C ASP A 563 -30.85 22.36 -25.32
N GLY A 564 -31.68 21.87 -24.39
CA GLY A 564 -31.52 20.57 -23.73
C GLY A 564 -30.45 20.53 -22.64
N ALA A 565 -30.21 21.63 -21.93
CA ALA A 565 -29.23 21.72 -20.85
C ALA A 565 -29.72 22.54 -19.66
N LYS A 566 -29.14 22.30 -18.47
CA LYS A 566 -29.37 23.08 -17.25
C LYS A 566 -28.06 23.36 -16.53
N LEU A 567 -27.99 24.53 -15.91
CA LEU A 567 -26.90 24.93 -15.02
C LEU A 567 -27.26 24.68 -13.57
N PHE A 568 -26.34 24.08 -12.84
CA PHE A 568 -26.47 23.79 -11.41
C PHE A 568 -25.36 24.50 -10.64
N HIS A 569 -25.64 24.92 -9.41
CA HIS A 569 -24.65 25.56 -8.56
C HIS A 569 -23.65 24.52 -8.02
N VAL A 570 -22.35 24.77 -8.13
CA VAL A 570 -21.32 23.92 -7.52
C VAL A 570 -21.22 24.22 -6.02
N LYS A 571 -21.13 23.20 -5.17
CA LYS A 571 -21.08 23.36 -3.72
C LYS A 571 -19.82 24.11 -3.30
N GLY A 572 -19.98 25.28 -2.69
CA GLY A 572 -18.88 26.08 -2.15
C GLY A 572 -18.04 26.83 -3.20
N ALA A 573 -18.52 26.91 -4.45
CA ALA A 573 -17.85 27.63 -5.53
C ALA A 573 -18.83 28.58 -6.26
N ASP A 574 -18.32 29.67 -6.82
CA ASP A 574 -19.13 30.73 -7.45
C ASP A 574 -19.46 30.45 -8.94
N TYR A 575 -19.00 29.32 -9.48
CA TYR A 575 -19.19 28.92 -10.88
C TYR A 575 -20.20 27.77 -11.06
N PRO A 576 -20.85 27.65 -12.25
CA PRO A 576 -21.86 26.63 -12.51
C PRO A 576 -21.34 25.34 -13.16
N GLY A 577 -21.96 24.22 -12.83
CA GLY A 577 -21.82 22.97 -13.59
C GLY A 577 -22.95 22.79 -14.61
N LEU A 578 -22.61 22.51 -15.87
CA LEU A 578 -23.58 22.22 -16.94
C LEU A 578 -23.86 20.72 -17.05
N LEU A 579 -25.14 20.35 -17.05
CA LEU A 579 -25.61 18.99 -17.34
C LEU A 579 -26.67 19.01 -18.44
N HIS A 580 -26.60 18.02 -19.34
CA HIS A 580 -27.61 17.82 -20.36
C HIS A 580 -28.91 17.26 -19.74
N VAL A 581 -30.01 17.96 -19.99
CA VAL A 581 -31.35 17.57 -19.52
C VAL A 581 -32.31 17.80 -20.67
N ALA A 582 -32.89 16.71 -21.20
CA ALA A 582 -33.80 16.79 -22.33
C ALA A 582 -34.95 17.77 -22.07
N SER A 583 -35.25 18.61 -23.05
CA SER A 583 -36.41 19.51 -23.03
C SER A 583 -37.71 18.69 -23.12
N SER A 584 -38.74 19.07 -22.34
CA SER A 584 -40.07 18.46 -22.37
C SER A 584 -41.09 19.51 -22.84
N PRO A 585 -42.21 19.15 -23.49
CA PRO A 585 -43.22 20.12 -23.93
C PRO A 585 -43.77 21.03 -22.82
N ALA A 586 -43.65 20.61 -21.56
CA ALA A 586 -44.08 21.37 -20.38
C ALA A 586 -42.97 22.24 -19.74
N SER A 587 -41.69 22.03 -20.09
CA SER A 587 -40.56 22.81 -19.55
C SER A 587 -39.40 22.86 -20.54
N ILE A 588 -39.18 24.04 -21.14
CA ILE A 588 -38.04 24.30 -22.02
C ILE A 588 -36.77 24.37 -21.15
N ASN A 589 -35.83 23.46 -21.36
CA ASN A 589 -34.57 23.41 -20.61
C ASN A 589 -33.46 23.97 -21.50
N ALA A 590 -33.26 25.29 -21.46
CA ALA A 590 -32.29 25.97 -22.30
C ALA A 590 -31.38 26.89 -21.47
N VAL A 591 -30.12 27.00 -21.89
CA VAL A 591 -29.07 27.80 -21.24
C VAL A 591 -28.70 28.97 -22.15
N LYS A 592 -28.80 30.20 -21.63
CA LYS A 592 -28.29 31.41 -22.27
C LYS A 592 -26.77 31.53 -22.08
N GLY A 593 -26.05 31.94 -23.12
CA GLY A 593 -24.61 32.11 -23.10
C GLY A 593 -24.10 32.83 -24.35
N THR A 594 -22.81 32.69 -24.63
CA THR A 594 -22.16 33.34 -25.77
C THR A 594 -21.43 32.33 -26.64
N LEU A 595 -21.70 32.37 -27.94
CA LEU A 595 -20.94 31.66 -28.96
C LEU A 595 -19.71 32.48 -29.34
N VAL A 596 -18.54 31.89 -29.20
CA VAL A 596 -17.24 32.50 -29.50
C VAL A 596 -16.55 31.72 -30.62
N THR A 597 -16.18 32.42 -31.68
CA THR A 597 -15.45 31.86 -32.82
C THR A 597 -14.12 32.60 -33.02
N GLY A 598 -13.12 31.91 -33.57
CA GLY A 598 -11.78 32.47 -33.81
C GLY A 598 -10.74 32.13 -32.74
N LEU A 599 -11.03 31.17 -31.84
CA LEU A 599 -10.10 30.73 -30.80
C LEU A 599 -8.87 30.05 -31.39
N THR A 600 -7.69 30.46 -30.95
CA THR A 600 -6.43 29.81 -31.33
C THR A 600 -6.14 28.60 -30.43
N ARG A 601 -5.23 27.73 -30.87
CA ARG A 601 -4.74 26.61 -30.04
C ARG A 601 -4.06 27.06 -28.75
N ALA A 602 -3.53 28.29 -28.71
CA ALA A 602 -2.96 28.85 -27.48
C ALA A 602 -4.08 29.22 -26.51
N ASP A 603 -5.12 29.91 -26.99
CA ASP A 603 -6.30 30.28 -26.20
C ASP A 603 -6.98 29.04 -25.60
N LEU A 604 -7.16 27.98 -26.39
CA LEU A 604 -7.78 26.72 -25.94
C LEU A 604 -7.00 26.02 -24.83
N ARG A 605 -5.65 26.10 -24.85
CA ARG A 605 -4.82 25.51 -23.78
C ARG A 605 -4.98 26.27 -22.46
N CYS A 606 -5.11 27.59 -22.53
CA CYS A 606 -5.37 28.41 -21.35
C CYS A 606 -6.76 28.14 -20.78
N LEU A 607 -7.77 28.01 -21.66
CA LEU A 607 -9.14 27.66 -21.27
C LEU A 607 -9.23 26.27 -20.63
N ASP A 608 -8.53 25.27 -21.17
CA ASP A 608 -8.47 23.92 -20.57
C ASP A 608 -7.78 23.91 -19.21
N ALA A 609 -6.75 24.74 -19.03
CA ALA A 609 -6.07 24.86 -17.75
C ALA A 609 -6.94 25.57 -16.70
N PHE A 610 -7.77 26.53 -17.14
CA PHE A 610 -8.69 27.27 -16.29
C PHE A 610 -9.86 26.40 -15.81
N GLU A 611 -10.48 25.62 -16.70
CA GLU A 611 -11.62 24.74 -16.36
C GLU A 611 -11.21 23.51 -15.54
N GLY A 612 -9.94 23.08 -15.63
CA GLY A 612 -9.40 21.99 -14.82
C GLY A 612 -9.92 20.60 -15.21
N ASP A 613 -9.87 19.65 -14.27
CA ASP A 613 -10.27 18.25 -14.48
C ASP A 613 -11.75 17.97 -14.15
N GLU A 614 -12.48 18.99 -13.70
CA GLU A 614 -13.90 18.87 -13.34
C GLU A 614 -14.86 18.97 -14.55
N TYR A 615 -14.34 19.41 -15.70
CA TYR A 615 -15.10 19.60 -16.94
C TYR A 615 -14.46 18.87 -18.12
N VAL A 616 -15.30 18.51 -19.11
CA VAL A 616 -14.85 17.99 -20.41
C VAL A 616 -15.51 18.74 -21.56
N ARG A 617 -14.77 19.04 -22.63
CA ARG A 617 -15.36 19.61 -23.84
C ARG A 617 -16.19 18.58 -24.59
N THR A 618 -17.46 18.89 -24.82
CA THR A 618 -18.39 18.10 -25.62
C THR A 618 -18.87 18.92 -26.81
N ARG A 619 -19.30 18.26 -27.89
CA ARG A 619 -19.85 18.94 -29.08
C ARG A 619 -21.35 19.10 -28.93
N VAL A 620 -21.85 20.29 -29.23
CA VAL A 620 -23.25 20.68 -29.10
C VAL A 620 -23.71 21.56 -30.26
N ASP A 621 -25.01 21.52 -30.52
CA ASP A 621 -25.67 22.40 -31.49
C ASP A 621 -26.25 23.62 -30.75
N VAL A 622 -25.78 24.80 -31.11
CA VAL A 622 -26.13 26.07 -30.45
C VAL A 622 -26.95 26.94 -31.40
N ILE A 623 -27.93 27.66 -30.87
CA ILE A 623 -28.79 28.58 -31.62
C ILE A 623 -28.30 30.01 -31.39
N PRO A 624 -27.58 30.64 -32.34
CA PRO A 624 -27.20 32.05 -32.23
C PRO A 624 -28.44 32.94 -32.32
N ASP A 625 -28.49 34.00 -31.52
CA ASP A 625 -29.59 34.97 -31.58
C ASP A 625 -29.38 35.95 -32.74
N PRO A 626 -30.25 35.95 -33.78
CA PRO A 626 -30.11 36.87 -34.90
C PRO A 626 -30.32 38.35 -34.51
N ALA A 627 -30.94 38.64 -33.36
CA ALA A 627 -31.11 40.00 -32.86
C ALA A 627 -29.86 40.53 -32.14
N ALA A 628 -28.96 39.64 -31.71
CA ALA A 628 -27.72 40.02 -31.04
C ALA A 628 -26.62 40.30 -32.07
N ARG A 629 -25.99 41.49 -31.96
CA ARG A 629 -24.85 41.87 -32.79
C ARG A 629 -23.65 40.96 -32.50
N ALA A 630 -23.02 40.45 -33.56
CA ALA A 630 -21.71 39.81 -33.44
C ALA A 630 -20.63 40.91 -33.36
N GLU A 631 -19.87 40.91 -32.27
CA GLU A 631 -18.85 41.92 -31.98
C GLU A 631 -17.58 41.26 -31.42
N SER A 632 -16.46 41.98 -31.46
CA SER A 632 -15.19 41.45 -30.92
C SER A 632 -15.17 41.48 -29.39
N ASN A 633 -14.37 40.61 -28.75
CA ASN A 633 -14.26 40.66 -27.29
C ASN A 633 -13.65 41.98 -26.80
N ALA A 634 -12.75 42.60 -27.58
CA ALA A 634 -12.17 43.91 -27.28
C ALA A 634 -13.24 45.04 -27.29
N GLU A 635 -14.17 45.02 -28.26
CA GLU A 635 -15.32 45.95 -28.27
C GLU A 635 -16.24 45.72 -27.08
N ARG A 636 -16.46 44.46 -26.67
CA ARG A 636 -17.22 44.12 -25.46
C ARG A 636 -16.58 44.67 -24.19
N ILE A 637 -15.25 44.63 -24.07
CA ILE A 637 -14.51 45.24 -22.95
C ILE A 637 -14.70 46.76 -22.94
N ALA A 638 -14.57 47.41 -24.10
CA ALA A 638 -14.75 48.86 -24.23
C ALA A 638 -16.19 49.31 -23.89
N ASN A 639 -17.19 48.54 -24.32
CA ASN A 639 -18.61 48.82 -24.06
C ASN A 639 -19.00 48.48 -22.60
N ALA A 640 -18.41 47.45 -21.99
CA ALA A 640 -18.67 47.03 -20.61
C ALA A 640 -18.24 48.08 -19.56
N ALA A 641 -17.37 49.03 -19.89
CA ALA A 641 -17.07 50.17 -19.03
C ALA A 641 -18.27 51.13 -18.82
N SER A 642 -19.33 50.99 -19.63
CA SER A 642 -20.48 51.91 -19.65
C SER A 642 -21.85 51.26 -19.34
N ALA A 643 -21.95 49.93 -19.36
CA ALA A 643 -23.21 49.19 -19.15
C ALA A 643 -23.07 48.17 -18.00
N PRO A 644 -24.12 47.97 -17.18
CA PRO A 644 -24.08 47.01 -16.08
C PRO A 644 -24.01 45.57 -16.64
N LEU A 645 -23.30 44.70 -15.92
CA LEU A 645 -22.86 43.38 -16.42
C LEU A 645 -24.02 42.39 -16.65
N ASP A 646 -25.14 42.59 -15.97
CA ASP A 646 -26.42 41.89 -16.18
C ASP A 646 -27.08 42.23 -17.52
N ALA A 647 -26.68 43.32 -18.18
CA ALA A 647 -27.17 43.69 -19.51
C ALA A 647 -26.65 42.78 -20.63
N ILE A 648 -25.55 42.04 -20.43
CA ILE A 648 -24.86 41.26 -21.49
C ILE A 648 -25.78 40.21 -22.12
N LEU A 649 -26.60 39.53 -21.31
CA LEU A 649 -27.55 38.51 -21.77
C LEU A 649 -29.02 38.92 -21.54
N CYS A 650 -29.29 40.19 -21.18
CA CYS A 650 -30.63 40.68 -20.83
C CYS A 650 -31.63 40.59 -22.00
N GLY A 651 -31.15 40.69 -23.25
CA GLY A 651 -31.98 40.49 -24.45
C GLY A 651 -32.47 39.06 -24.68
N LEU A 652 -31.93 38.06 -23.97
CA LEU A 652 -32.36 36.66 -24.02
C LEU A 652 -33.28 36.35 -22.83
N ASP A 653 -34.48 36.93 -22.84
CA ASP A 653 -35.52 36.61 -21.87
C ASP A 653 -36.17 35.23 -22.14
N ASN A 654 -36.94 34.71 -21.18
CA ASN A 654 -37.55 33.39 -21.29
C ASN A 654 -38.50 33.26 -22.50
N ALA A 655 -39.15 34.36 -22.91
CA ALA A 655 -40.02 34.40 -24.07
C ALA A 655 -39.23 34.30 -25.38
N ARG A 656 -38.10 35.01 -25.49
CA ARG A 656 -37.18 34.98 -26.61
C ARG A 656 -36.50 33.62 -26.73
N ILE A 657 -36.00 33.07 -25.63
CA ILE A 657 -35.42 31.71 -25.59
C ILE A 657 -36.44 30.68 -26.09
N GLY A 658 -37.69 30.75 -25.61
CA GLY A 658 -38.78 29.90 -26.10
C GLY A 658 -39.01 30.03 -27.60
N SER A 659 -39.03 31.26 -28.13
CA SER A 659 -39.19 31.51 -29.57
C SER A 659 -38.02 30.99 -30.40
N LEU A 660 -36.79 31.07 -29.89
CA LEU A 660 -35.58 30.59 -30.56
C LEU A 660 -35.51 29.05 -30.57
N CYS A 661 -35.96 28.38 -29.52
CA CYS A 661 -36.00 26.92 -29.43
C CYS A 661 -37.11 26.28 -30.30
N VAL A 662 -38.22 26.99 -30.54
CA VAL A 662 -39.37 26.49 -31.33
C VAL A 662 -39.23 26.77 -32.83
N SER A 663 -38.49 27.80 -33.23
CA SER A 663 -38.30 28.19 -34.63
C SER A 663 -37.21 27.38 -35.34
N THR A 664 -37.32 27.26 -36.67
CA THR A 664 -36.30 26.64 -37.55
C THR A 664 -35.10 27.57 -37.77
N HIS A 665 -34.53 28.13 -36.71
CA HIS A 665 -33.29 28.90 -36.80
C HIS A 665 -32.08 27.97 -37.05
N LYS A 666 -31.09 28.50 -37.77
CA LYS A 666 -29.87 27.77 -38.15
C LYS A 666 -29.04 27.45 -36.91
N ARG A 667 -28.94 26.16 -36.57
CA ARG A 667 -28.06 25.66 -35.51
C ARG A 667 -26.60 25.63 -35.99
N VAL A 668 -25.69 26.07 -35.13
CA VAL A 668 -24.25 26.09 -35.38
C VAL A 668 -23.58 25.08 -34.45
N GLN A 669 -22.68 24.25 -35.00
CA GLN A 669 -21.90 23.32 -34.20
C GLN A 669 -20.83 24.08 -33.41
N ALA A 670 -20.80 23.85 -32.10
CA ALA A 670 -19.82 24.40 -31.18
C ALA A 670 -19.41 23.36 -30.14
N GLN A 671 -18.38 23.67 -29.37
CA GLN A 671 -17.98 22.89 -28.19
C GLN A 671 -18.40 23.60 -26.90
N VAL A 672 -18.71 22.85 -25.85
CA VAL A 672 -19.06 23.38 -24.53
C VAL A 672 -18.39 22.56 -23.44
N TYR A 673 -17.96 23.21 -22.35
CA TYR A 673 -17.47 22.50 -21.16
C TYR A 673 -18.65 21.86 -20.44
N THR A 674 -18.61 20.55 -20.16
CA THR A 674 -19.68 19.82 -19.48
C THR A 674 -19.16 19.25 -18.16
N TRP A 675 -19.94 19.38 -17.10
CA TRP A 675 -19.56 18.93 -15.76
C TRP A 675 -19.44 17.40 -15.69
N ILE A 676 -18.31 16.89 -15.19
CA ILE A 676 -18.06 15.45 -15.02
C ILE A 676 -17.69 15.04 -13.59
N ALA A 677 -17.42 15.98 -12.68
CA ALA A 677 -16.93 15.71 -11.33
C ALA A 677 -17.99 15.18 -10.32
N GLY A 678 -19.11 14.66 -10.82
CA GLY A 678 -20.16 14.03 -10.02
C GLY A 678 -21.30 14.99 -9.63
N ARG A 679 -22.55 14.48 -9.65
CA ARG A 679 -23.74 15.29 -9.31
C ARG A 679 -23.83 15.62 -7.82
N ASP A 680 -23.13 14.87 -6.96
CA ASP A 680 -23.10 15.08 -5.51
C ASP A 680 -22.37 16.36 -5.09
N LYS A 681 -21.53 16.91 -5.98
CA LYS A 681 -20.91 18.24 -5.85
C LYS A 681 -21.80 19.39 -6.32
N LEU A 682 -22.96 19.11 -6.91
CA LEU A 682 -23.92 20.12 -7.36
C LEU A 682 -25.06 20.28 -6.35
N HIS A 683 -25.57 21.49 -6.21
CA HIS A 683 -26.86 21.75 -5.57
C HIS A 683 -27.99 21.56 -6.59
N ASP A 684 -29.18 21.17 -6.14
CA ASP A 684 -30.37 21.06 -6.99
C ASP A 684 -30.98 22.43 -7.37
N HIS A 685 -30.37 23.53 -6.92
CA HIS A 685 -30.74 24.89 -7.32
C HIS A 685 -30.18 25.23 -8.70
N VAL A 686 -31.03 25.81 -9.55
CA VAL A 686 -30.63 26.30 -10.88
C VAL A 686 -29.76 27.54 -10.71
N TRP A 687 -28.57 27.50 -11.31
CA TRP A 687 -27.68 28.64 -11.31
C TRP A 687 -28.11 29.67 -12.36
N GLN A 688 -28.13 30.95 -12.00
CA GLN A 688 -28.53 32.04 -12.87
C GLN A 688 -27.38 33.05 -13.05
N PHE A 689 -27.08 33.36 -14.31
CA PHE A 689 -26.00 34.29 -14.66
C PHE A 689 -26.21 35.69 -14.07
N ASP A 690 -27.46 36.16 -14.02
CA ASP A 690 -27.78 37.52 -13.57
C ASP A 690 -27.42 37.72 -12.09
N VAL A 691 -27.56 36.67 -11.27
CA VAL A 691 -27.17 36.66 -9.84
C VAL A 691 -25.65 36.70 -9.70
N PHE A 692 -24.92 35.92 -10.50
CA PHE A 692 -23.46 35.95 -10.52
C PHE A 692 -22.91 37.31 -10.94
N ALA A 693 -23.49 37.90 -11.99
CA ALA A 693 -23.08 39.20 -12.52
C ALA A 693 -23.24 40.34 -11.50
N GLN A 694 -24.29 40.28 -10.66
CA GLN A 694 -24.56 41.31 -9.65
C GLN A 694 -23.78 41.12 -8.34
N ILE A 695 -23.51 39.88 -7.92
CA ILE A 695 -23.01 39.58 -6.56
C ILE A 695 -21.55 39.11 -6.56
N HIS A 696 -21.14 38.28 -7.53
CA HIS A 696 -19.87 37.54 -7.46
C HIS A 696 -18.82 38.01 -8.47
N ALA A 697 -19.22 38.68 -9.56
CA ALA A 697 -18.30 39.09 -10.62
C ALA A 697 -17.13 39.98 -10.14
N ALA A 698 -17.33 40.82 -9.12
CA ALA A 698 -16.28 41.67 -8.56
C ALA A 698 -15.10 40.88 -7.95
N ASN A 699 -15.36 39.68 -7.41
CA ASN A 699 -14.33 38.80 -6.83
C ASN A 699 -13.38 38.25 -7.91
N TRP A 700 -13.87 38.10 -9.14
CA TRP A 700 -13.11 37.55 -10.26
C TRP A 700 -12.29 38.60 -11.02
N LEU A 701 -12.57 39.89 -10.79
CA LEU A 701 -11.89 41.04 -11.41
C LEU A 701 -10.80 41.65 -10.51
N GLY A 702 -10.56 41.09 -9.32
CA GLY A 702 -9.50 41.53 -8.40
C GLY A 702 -9.81 42.81 -7.61
N GLN A 703 -11.09 43.18 -7.47
CA GLN A 703 -11.52 44.39 -6.72
C GLN A 703 -11.92 44.11 -5.26
N ALA A 704 -11.89 42.85 -4.80
CA ALA A 704 -12.16 42.44 -3.41
C ALA A 704 -11.17 41.35 -2.95
N ASP A 705 -11.03 41.19 -1.63
CA ASP A 705 -10.01 40.35 -0.97
C ASP A 705 -9.83 38.94 -1.58
N VAL A 706 -8.55 38.60 -1.76
CA VAL A 706 -7.92 37.49 -2.47
C VAL A 706 -8.53 36.10 -2.17
N LYS A 707 -9.48 35.63 -2.99
CA LYS A 707 -10.03 34.25 -2.90
C LYS A 707 -9.90 33.37 -4.15
N GLN A 708 -9.63 33.92 -5.34
CA GLN A 708 -9.56 33.15 -6.61
C GLN A 708 -8.19 33.21 -7.32
N GLN A 709 -7.12 33.62 -6.63
CA GLN A 709 -5.78 33.73 -7.23
C GLN A 709 -5.25 32.39 -7.75
N ASP A 710 -5.60 31.28 -7.10
CA ASP A 710 -5.09 29.93 -7.42
C ASP A 710 -5.48 29.45 -8.84
N GLU A 711 -6.67 29.81 -9.33
CA GLU A 711 -7.17 29.41 -10.65
C GLU A 711 -6.47 30.22 -11.77
N TYR A 712 -6.27 31.52 -11.55
CA TYR A 712 -5.50 32.36 -12.45
C TYR A 712 -4.00 32.04 -12.42
N ASP A 713 -3.44 31.64 -11.27
CA ASP A 713 -2.07 31.20 -11.12
C ASP A 713 -1.76 29.95 -11.97
N MET A 714 -2.72 29.04 -12.12
CA MET A 714 -2.55 27.89 -13.03
C MET A 714 -2.46 28.33 -14.49
N VAL A 715 -3.32 29.26 -14.90
CA VAL A 715 -3.33 29.83 -16.25
C VAL A 715 -2.05 30.63 -16.51
N ASP A 716 -1.60 31.43 -15.54
CA ASP A 716 -0.38 32.22 -15.63
C ASP A 716 0.87 31.35 -15.71
N ARG A 717 0.91 30.21 -15.01
CA ARG A 717 2.00 29.23 -15.15
C ARG A 717 2.04 28.56 -16.52
N VAL A 718 0.88 28.35 -17.16
CA VAL A 718 0.79 27.87 -18.54
C VAL A 718 1.24 28.95 -19.53
N ARG A 719 1.02 30.22 -19.21
CA ARG A 719 1.36 31.39 -20.04
C ARG A 719 2.83 31.82 -19.96
N PHE A 720 3.39 31.90 -18.75
CA PHE A 720 4.72 32.46 -18.46
C PHE A 720 5.78 31.38 -18.21
N GLY A 721 5.64 30.18 -18.80
CA GLY A 721 6.57 29.05 -18.64
C GLY A 721 8.00 29.24 -19.16
N SER A 722 8.47 30.48 -19.30
CA SER A 722 9.87 30.86 -19.51
C SER A 722 10.17 32.14 -18.71
N ASP A 723 11.06 31.98 -17.73
CA ASP A 723 11.83 33.00 -16.99
C ASP A 723 11.42 33.41 -15.56
N ASP A 724 12.43 33.29 -14.69
CA ASP A 724 12.71 33.87 -13.36
C ASP A 724 11.85 33.50 -12.14
N SER A 725 12.37 32.92 -11.04
CA SER A 725 13.52 33.18 -10.15
C SER A 725 13.22 34.19 -9.02
N SER A 726 13.46 33.72 -7.77
CA SER A 726 13.41 34.45 -6.48
C SER A 726 11.98 34.68 -5.91
N THR A 727 11.59 34.46 -4.64
CA THR A 727 12.28 34.17 -3.36
C THR A 727 11.23 33.60 -2.37
N CYS A 728 11.61 32.51 -1.66
CA CYS A 728 11.41 32.12 -0.24
C CYS A 728 10.13 32.50 0.55
N THR A 729 9.68 31.89 1.66
CA THR A 729 9.98 30.73 2.53
C THR A 729 8.96 30.88 3.68
N ALA A 730 8.30 29.82 4.17
CA ALA A 730 7.96 29.72 5.60
C ALA A 730 7.59 28.29 5.99
N ALA A 731 7.96 27.96 7.23
CA ALA A 731 8.13 26.63 7.77
C ALA A 731 6.85 25.96 8.29
N VAL A 732 7.05 24.77 8.85
CA VAL A 732 6.08 23.79 9.34
C VAL A 732 6.03 23.82 10.87
N ASN A 733 4.85 23.49 11.44
CA ASN A 733 4.55 22.67 12.65
C ASN A 733 3.18 23.16 13.20
N SER A 734 2.07 22.41 13.25
CA SER A 734 1.66 21.21 14.03
C SER A 734 1.32 21.47 15.51
N ASP A 735 0.09 21.14 15.92
CA ASP A 735 -0.29 20.73 17.29
C ASP A 735 -1.59 19.89 17.27
N ALA A 736 -1.67 18.81 18.05
CA ALA A 736 -2.92 18.13 18.43
C ALA A 736 -2.78 17.36 19.78
N ASP A 737 -3.81 17.51 20.64
CA ASP A 737 -3.90 17.29 22.10
C ASP A 737 -4.64 15.95 22.46
N PRO A 738 -4.29 15.21 23.53
CA PRO A 738 -4.85 13.88 23.87
C PRO A 738 -6.28 13.84 24.44
N ARG A 739 -7.04 14.95 24.41
CA ARG A 739 -8.49 14.93 24.70
C ARG A 739 -9.31 14.30 23.56
N PHE A 740 -8.71 14.12 22.39
CA PHE A 740 -9.39 13.82 21.13
C PHE A 740 -9.92 12.37 21.00
N GLU A 741 -9.23 11.35 21.52
CA GLU A 741 -9.62 9.94 21.30
C GLU A 741 -10.81 9.48 22.16
N GLN A 742 -10.93 9.94 23.42
CA GLN A 742 -12.14 9.73 24.22
C GLN A 742 -13.32 10.56 23.69
N ASP A 743 -13.06 11.67 23.01
CA ASP A 743 -14.07 12.50 22.35
C ASP A 743 -14.60 11.85 21.06
N VAL A 744 -13.80 11.12 20.27
CA VAL A 744 -14.26 10.59 18.97
C VAL A 744 -15.34 9.50 19.14
N HIS A 745 -15.17 8.52 20.02
CA HIS A 745 -16.22 7.50 20.24
C HIS A 745 -17.45 8.06 20.97
N ALA A 746 -17.26 9.01 21.88
CA ALA A 746 -18.36 9.71 22.56
C ALA A 746 -19.11 10.64 21.59
N TRP A 747 -18.41 11.28 20.67
CA TRP A 747 -18.96 12.09 19.58
C TRP A 747 -19.73 11.24 18.59
N ILE A 748 -19.18 10.10 18.11
CA ILE A 748 -19.89 9.18 17.21
C ILE A 748 -21.21 8.69 17.84
N ALA A 749 -21.20 8.35 19.13
CA ALA A 749 -22.41 7.94 19.85
C ALA A 749 -23.43 9.08 19.99
N ARG A 750 -22.97 10.32 20.30
CA ARG A 750 -23.80 11.51 20.51
C ARG A 750 -24.33 12.11 19.19
N HIS A 751 -23.59 11.98 18.10
CA HIS A 751 -24.00 12.43 16.76
C HIS A 751 -24.92 11.40 16.07
N ALA A 752 -24.74 10.11 16.33
CA ALA A 752 -25.69 9.10 15.87
C ALA A 752 -27.09 9.29 16.50
N SER A 753 -27.17 9.72 17.78
CA SER A 753 -28.45 10.08 18.43
C SER A 753 -29.15 11.29 17.82
N THR A 754 -28.44 12.17 17.13
CA THR A 754 -29.04 13.35 16.49
C THR A 754 -29.50 13.09 15.06
N LEU A 755 -29.11 11.94 14.47
CA LEU A 755 -29.36 11.63 13.07
C LEU A 755 -30.57 10.71 12.87
N VAL A 756 -30.89 9.84 13.84
CA VAL A 756 -32.01 8.88 13.75
C VAL A 756 -32.58 8.61 15.15
N GLU A 757 -33.90 8.69 15.31
CA GLU A 757 -34.57 8.51 16.62
C GLU A 757 -34.81 7.03 17.01
N ASP A 758 -34.79 6.10 16.04
CA ASP A 758 -34.99 4.67 16.30
C ASP A 758 -33.72 4.01 16.87
N GLY A 759 -33.79 3.58 18.12
CA GLY A 759 -32.66 3.06 18.88
C GLY A 759 -31.99 1.81 18.30
N ARG A 760 -32.69 0.97 17.51
CA ARG A 760 -32.04 -0.21 16.88
C ARG A 760 -31.17 0.20 15.69
N ILE A 761 -31.64 1.16 14.90
CA ILE A 761 -30.92 1.68 13.74
C ILE A 761 -29.72 2.51 14.21
N GLN A 762 -29.90 3.30 15.27
CA GLN A 762 -28.83 4.04 15.91
C GLN A 762 -27.70 3.13 16.41
N SER A 763 -28.03 2.02 17.09
CA SER A 763 -27.02 1.04 17.51
C SER A 763 -26.27 0.42 16.33
N ALA A 764 -26.96 0.10 15.23
CA ALA A 764 -26.33 -0.45 14.04
C ALA A 764 -25.40 0.56 13.32
N VAL A 765 -25.81 1.84 13.23
CA VAL A 765 -24.98 2.91 12.64
C VAL A 765 -23.73 3.17 13.49
N VAL A 766 -23.86 3.18 14.82
CA VAL A 766 -22.71 3.30 15.73
C VAL A 766 -21.79 2.08 15.61
N GLU A 767 -22.33 0.88 15.43
CA GLU A 767 -21.57 -0.35 15.26
C GLU A 767 -20.82 -0.40 13.92
N VAL A 768 -21.43 0.07 12.83
CA VAL A 768 -20.81 0.17 11.49
C VAL A 768 -19.72 1.25 11.47
N CYS A 769 -19.95 2.43 12.05
CA CYS A 769 -18.94 3.49 12.14
C CYS A 769 -17.75 3.09 13.02
N LYS A 770 -17.97 2.29 14.07
CA LYS A 770 -16.89 1.66 14.85
C LYS A 770 -16.14 0.61 14.03
N MET A 771 -16.84 -0.22 13.25
CA MET A 771 -16.21 -1.21 12.36
C MET A 771 -15.36 -0.58 11.24
N LEU A 772 -15.78 0.56 10.69
CA LEU A 772 -15.06 1.25 9.60
C LEU A 772 -13.80 2.00 10.08
N ALA A 773 -13.74 2.37 11.35
CA ALA A 773 -12.53 2.91 11.98
C ALA A 773 -11.44 1.83 12.12
N ASP A 774 -11.81 0.55 12.10
CA ASP A 774 -10.96 -0.51 12.65
C ASP A 774 -9.95 -1.19 11.70
N GLN A 775 -9.95 -1.06 10.36
CA GLN A 775 -8.82 -1.48 9.45
C GLN A 775 -8.96 -0.99 7.98
N PRO A 776 -7.89 -0.47 7.31
CA PRO A 776 -7.88 -0.26 5.86
C PRO A 776 -7.20 -1.45 5.16
N SER A 777 -8.00 -2.42 4.69
CA SER A 777 -7.50 -3.48 3.80
C SER A 777 -7.24 -2.94 2.38
N ILE A 778 -6.59 -3.70 1.49
CA ILE A 778 -6.51 -3.34 0.05
C ILE A 778 -7.91 -3.03 -0.52
N GLN A 779 -8.96 -3.69 -0.01
CA GLN A 779 -10.34 -3.41 -0.36
C GLN A 779 -10.77 -1.98 -0.02
N PHE A 780 -10.28 -1.39 1.08
CA PHE A 780 -10.55 0.01 1.43
C PHE A 780 -9.99 0.99 0.39
N PHE A 781 -8.75 0.77 -0.08
CA PHE A 781 -8.16 1.63 -1.12
C PHE A 781 -8.75 1.40 -2.50
N VAL A 782 -9.17 0.17 -2.78
CA VAL A 782 -9.96 -0.19 -3.96
C VAL A 782 -11.31 0.52 -3.93
N ASP A 783 -12.01 0.48 -2.80
CA ASP A 783 -13.28 1.17 -2.63
C ASP A 783 -13.09 2.68 -2.73
N LEU A 784 -12.00 3.23 -2.17
CA LEU A 784 -11.62 4.65 -2.30
C LEU A 784 -11.32 5.07 -3.74
N ALA A 785 -10.63 4.24 -4.51
CA ALA A 785 -10.30 4.50 -5.91
C ALA A 785 -11.52 4.41 -6.85
N PHE A 786 -12.56 3.67 -6.45
CA PHE A 786 -13.77 3.43 -7.24
C PHE A 786 -15.07 3.97 -6.62
N THR A 787 -14.99 4.75 -5.54
CA THR A 787 -16.19 5.30 -4.90
C THR A 787 -16.89 6.34 -5.78
N LYS A 788 -18.13 6.00 -6.16
CA LYS A 788 -19.19 6.79 -6.82
C LYS A 788 -19.15 6.91 -8.35
N GLN A 789 -19.11 5.80 -9.08
CA GLN A 789 -19.87 5.73 -10.33
C GLN A 789 -20.59 4.38 -10.49
N THR A 790 -21.92 4.46 -10.38
CA THR A 790 -22.94 3.51 -10.87
C THR A 790 -23.06 2.15 -10.20
N ALA A 791 -24.31 1.75 -10.01
CA ALA A 791 -24.75 0.45 -9.54
C ALA A 791 -24.32 -0.67 -10.50
N VAL A 792 -23.06 -1.10 -10.43
CA VAL A 792 -22.63 -2.37 -10.98
C VAL A 792 -22.90 -3.42 -9.91
N SER A 793 -24.02 -4.13 -10.05
CA SER A 793 -24.24 -5.38 -9.34
C SER A 793 -23.01 -6.26 -9.52
N ARG A 794 -22.34 -6.62 -8.41
CA ARG A 794 -21.30 -7.66 -8.42
C ARG A 794 -21.83 -8.88 -9.16
N PRO A 795 -21.25 -9.34 -10.28
CA PRO A 795 -21.57 -10.66 -10.78
C PRO A 795 -21.08 -11.67 -9.74
N LYS A 796 -21.98 -12.54 -9.29
CA LYS A 796 -21.68 -13.63 -8.35
C LYS A 796 -20.60 -14.57 -8.87
#